data_AF-A0A438JM03-F1
#
_entry.id   AF-A0A438JM03-F1
#
_cell.length_a   1.000
_cell.length_b   1.000
_cell.length_c   1.000
_cell.angle_alpha   90.00
_cell.angle_beta   90.00
_cell.angle_gamma   90.00
#
_symmetry.space_group_name_H-M   'P 1'
#
loop_
_entity.id
_entity.type
_entity.pdbx_description
1 polymer ?
#
loop_
_entity_poly.entity_id
_entity_poly.type
_entity_poly.pdbx_seq_one_letter_code
_entity_poly.pdbx_strand_id
1 'polypeptide(L)'
;MGKNRSMLLGMGVFGFGGTGGLSLSLPLVRKDKAFKNTTLFPKLGSVSVKTDRKRRENTEKKPVKMLEKMEEFKAEKVIEEFEELTKDAGRVQRETLKKILEDNASAEYLQKQGLNGRTDPESYQACVPLVTHADLVPYIKRIADGDTSPVLTGKPIKTMSLSSGTTQGKQKYVPFNDELLETTLQIYRTSFAFRNREFPVRNGMALQFIYGSKQFKTEGGLFAGTATTNVFSSSQFKTTMKAIESPCCSPDEVIFGPDFRQSLYCHLLCGLIHHNEIQLVSSTFAHSIVYAFRTFEQVWEQLCADIQDGVLTKDVTVPSIRAVMSKLLKPNPELAEWIYKKCSGLSNWYGVIPALFPNVKYVYGIMTGSMEPYLKKLRHYAGDVPLLSADYGSSEGWIGANINPKLPPELATYAVLPNIGYFEFIPLRGSAEEDRQDKIQSSFESKPVGLTEVKIGEEYEIIVTNFAGLYRYRLGDVVKIAGFHNMTPELQFVCRRNLLLTINIDKNTEKDLQLAVEAAAEVLAPEKVEVIDFTSQVDKSTDPGHYVIFWEISGEVSVEVSSECCNCLDRSFVDAGYISSRKVNSIGPLELKLVRRGTFQKILDHYLGIGGVLSQYKTPRCVNPNNNMVLQILYSNVVKSHFSTAFG
;
A
#
# COMPACT_ATOMS: atom_id res chain seq x y z
N MET A 1 -23.60 -64.59 -29.45
CA MET A 1 -22.26 -64.45 -30.07
C MET A 1 -21.43 -63.54 -29.17
N GLY A 2 -20.26 -64.03 -28.70
CA GLY A 2 -19.17 -63.39 -27.91
C GLY A 2 -19.58 -62.57 -26.67
N LYS A 3 -19.50 -62.97 -25.39
CA LYS A 3 -18.41 -63.58 -24.55
C LYS A 3 -17.09 -62.78 -24.64
N ASN A 4 -16.51 -62.18 -23.59
CA ASN A 4 -16.26 -62.58 -22.18
C ASN A 4 -16.30 -61.33 -21.23
N ARG A 5 -16.93 -61.33 -20.03
CA ARG A 5 -16.50 -61.84 -18.68
C ARG A 5 -15.12 -61.31 -18.22
N SER A 6 -14.82 -60.90 -16.98
CA SER A 6 -15.50 -60.66 -15.66
C SER A 6 -14.37 -60.13 -14.73
N MET A 7 -14.54 -59.23 -13.75
CA MET A 7 -14.85 -59.45 -12.32
C MET A 7 -14.59 -58.09 -11.60
N LEU A 8 -15.46 -57.46 -10.78
CA LEU A 8 -15.89 -57.77 -9.38
C LEU A 8 -14.68 -57.84 -8.42
N LEU A 9 -14.52 -57.19 -7.26
CA LEU A 9 -15.28 -56.48 -6.19
C LEU A 9 -14.26 -55.50 -5.54
N GLY A 10 -14.53 -54.52 -4.67
CA GLY A 10 -15.59 -54.34 -3.67
C GLY A 10 -15.35 -53.09 -2.80
N MET A 11 -16.36 -52.80 -1.99
CA MET A 11 -16.53 -51.65 -1.08
C MET A 11 -15.76 -51.75 0.26
N GLY A 12 -15.67 -50.61 0.97
CA GLY A 12 -15.35 -50.46 2.42
C GLY A 12 -14.42 -49.26 2.66
N VAL A 13 -14.79 -48.09 3.21
CA VAL A 13 -15.40 -47.68 4.52
C VAL A 13 -14.51 -47.93 5.75
N PHE A 14 -14.38 -46.88 6.60
CA PHE A 14 -13.70 -46.71 7.91
C PHE A 14 -12.19 -46.41 7.86
N GLY A 15 -11.59 -45.55 8.68
CA GLY A 15 -12.01 -44.84 9.90
C GLY A 15 -10.82 -44.73 10.88
N PHE A 16 -10.59 -43.53 11.44
CA PHE A 16 -9.95 -43.14 12.72
C PHE A 16 -8.77 -43.92 13.38
N GLY A 17 -7.86 -43.12 13.97
CA GLY A 17 -6.95 -43.45 15.09
C GLY A 17 -5.47 -43.58 14.65
N GLY A 18 -4.46 -42.95 15.27
CA GLY A 18 -4.29 -42.49 16.65
C GLY A 18 -3.12 -43.26 17.30
N THR A 19 -2.25 -42.56 18.05
CA THR A 19 -1.05 -43.01 18.81
C THR A 19 0.25 -43.15 17.98
N GLY A 20 1.45 -42.81 18.44
CA GLY A 20 1.94 -42.35 19.74
C GLY A 20 3.42 -42.75 19.88
N GLY A 21 4.30 -41.76 20.05
CA GLY A 21 5.62 -41.74 20.71
C GLY A 21 6.66 -42.87 20.56
N LEU A 22 7.92 -42.49 20.30
CA LEU A 22 9.05 -42.92 21.13
C LEU A 22 10.28 -42.00 20.96
N SER A 23 10.72 -41.48 22.09
CA SER A 23 11.91 -40.65 22.30
C SER A 23 13.11 -41.55 22.59
N LEU A 24 14.31 -41.18 22.13
CA LEU A 24 15.57 -41.72 22.65
C LEU A 24 16.61 -40.60 22.74
N SER A 25 16.91 -40.25 23.98
CA SER A 25 17.97 -39.36 24.46
C SER A 25 19.18 -40.16 24.94
N LEU A 26 20.39 -39.56 24.87
CA LEU A 26 21.59 -39.68 25.75
C LEU A 26 22.90 -39.73 24.92
N PRO A 27 24.10 -39.39 25.48
CA PRO A 27 24.42 -38.48 26.59
C PRO A 27 25.63 -37.54 26.32
N LEU A 28 25.81 -36.55 27.21
CA LEU A 28 27.05 -35.79 27.40
C LEU A 28 28.13 -36.61 28.12
N VAL A 29 29.39 -36.54 27.67
CA VAL A 29 30.60 -36.79 28.48
C VAL A 29 31.67 -35.73 28.18
N ARG A 30 32.35 -35.29 29.24
CA ARG A 30 33.35 -34.22 29.33
C ARG A 30 34.80 -34.68 29.07
N LYS A 31 35.59 -33.73 28.56
CA LYS A 31 36.99 -33.34 28.88
C LYS A 31 38.22 -34.09 28.33
N ASP A 32 39.09 -33.23 27.77
CA ASP A 32 40.56 -33.15 27.84
C ASP A 32 41.45 -34.27 27.26
N LYS A 33 42.21 -33.93 26.19
CA LYS A 33 43.69 -33.93 26.19
C LYS A 33 44.28 -33.45 24.86
N ALA A 34 45.26 -32.55 24.97
CA ALA A 34 46.21 -32.19 23.93
C ALA A 34 47.20 -33.34 23.66
N PHE A 35 47.73 -33.45 22.44
CA PHE A 35 49.19 -33.48 22.19
C PHE A 35 49.52 -33.32 20.70
N LYS A 36 50.71 -32.74 20.51
CA LYS A 36 51.38 -32.26 19.29
C LYS A 36 51.69 -33.37 18.28
N ASN A 37 51.87 -32.98 17.01
CA ASN A 37 53.00 -33.51 16.25
C ASN A 37 53.62 -32.48 15.30
N THR A 38 54.94 -32.61 15.21
CA THR A 38 55.95 -31.66 14.73
C THR A 38 56.57 -32.20 13.44
N THR A 39 57.09 -31.34 12.56
CA THR A 39 58.14 -31.63 11.55
C THR A 39 58.46 -30.31 10.84
N LEU A 40 59.68 -29.91 10.46
CA LEU A 40 61.06 -30.15 10.91
C LEU A 40 61.89 -29.04 10.19
N PHE A 41 62.82 -28.39 10.90
CA PHE A 41 63.86 -27.45 10.39
C PHE A 41 64.98 -28.22 9.62
N PRO A 42 65.97 -27.63 8.89
CA PRO A 42 66.79 -26.49 9.34
C PRO A 42 67.42 -25.51 8.31
N LYS A 43 68.07 -24.52 8.94
CA LYS A 43 68.87 -23.35 8.51
C LYS A 43 70.04 -23.61 7.54
N LEU A 44 70.49 -22.53 6.88
CA LEU A 44 71.91 -22.16 6.70
C LEU A 44 72.06 -20.62 6.58
N GLY A 45 73.06 -20.06 7.27
CA GLY A 45 73.41 -18.63 7.32
C GLY A 45 74.43 -18.21 6.25
N SER A 46 74.36 -16.96 5.78
CA SER A 46 75.26 -15.82 6.07
C SER A 46 76.36 -15.58 5.03
N VAL A 47 76.45 -14.36 4.48
CA VAL A 47 77.67 -13.51 4.33
C VAL A 47 77.26 -12.10 3.83
N SER A 48 78.00 -11.10 4.30
CA SER A 48 77.89 -9.63 4.26
C SER A 48 78.42 -8.95 2.98
N VAL A 49 77.89 -7.78 2.57
CA VAL A 49 78.65 -6.59 2.07
C VAL A 49 77.85 -5.29 2.31
N LYS A 50 78.58 -4.21 2.63
CA LYS A 50 78.18 -2.85 3.07
C LYS A 50 77.67 -1.89 1.96
N THR A 51 77.28 -0.68 2.43
CA THR A 51 77.12 0.65 1.74
C THR A 51 75.78 0.87 1.00
N ASP A 52 75.09 2.02 1.02
CA ASP A 52 75.37 3.36 1.53
C ASP A 52 74.05 4.14 1.76
N ARG A 53 74.12 5.24 2.53
CA ARG A 53 73.00 6.12 2.92
C ARG A 53 72.33 6.83 1.73
N LYS A 54 70.99 6.90 1.73
CA LYS A 54 70.25 8.12 1.31
C LYS A 54 68.87 8.21 1.99
N ARG A 55 68.65 9.36 2.64
CA ARG A 55 67.42 9.82 3.32
C ARG A 55 66.14 9.50 2.52
N ARG A 56 65.12 8.96 3.20
CA ARG A 56 63.72 9.13 2.81
C ARG A 56 62.95 9.66 4.01
N GLU A 57 62.40 10.85 3.83
CA GLU A 57 61.46 11.51 4.73
C GLU A 57 60.17 10.70 4.81
N ASN A 58 59.68 10.53 6.04
CA ASN A 58 58.34 10.07 6.34
C ASN A 58 57.32 11.09 5.81
N THR A 59 56.43 10.66 4.93
CA THR A 59 55.11 11.29 4.78
C THR A 59 54.06 10.18 4.78
N GLU A 60 53.45 9.98 5.96
CA GLU A 60 52.21 9.23 6.11
C GLU A 60 51.11 9.88 5.28
N LYS A 61 50.67 9.22 4.21
CA LYS A 61 49.43 9.58 3.52
C LYS A 61 48.26 9.03 4.32
N LYS A 62 47.59 9.92 5.07
CA LYS A 62 46.25 9.67 5.62
C LYS A 62 45.26 9.39 4.47
N PRO A 63 44.31 8.45 4.63
CA PRO A 63 43.27 8.22 3.64
C PRO A 63 42.30 9.41 3.65
N VAL A 64 42.22 10.13 2.53
CA VAL A 64 41.21 11.16 2.30
C VAL A 64 39.87 10.44 2.11
N LYS A 65 38.99 10.53 3.10
CA LYS A 65 37.56 10.26 2.90
C LYS A 65 37.03 11.30 1.91
N MET A 66 36.63 10.85 0.72
CA MET A 66 35.77 11.65 -0.14
C MET A 66 34.44 11.81 0.59
N LEU A 67 34.23 12.99 1.19
CA LEU A 67 32.89 13.46 1.52
C LEU A 67 32.19 13.71 0.20
N GLU A 68 31.29 12.81 -0.19
CA GLU A 68 30.26 13.12 -1.18
C GLU A 68 29.54 14.38 -0.69
N LYS A 69 29.77 15.50 -1.37
CA LYS A 69 28.95 16.70 -1.19
C LYS A 69 27.54 16.31 -1.61
N MET A 70 26.63 16.14 -0.66
CA MET A 70 25.21 16.06 -0.95
C MET A 70 24.82 17.38 -1.61
N GLU A 71 24.42 17.33 -2.89
CA GLU A 71 23.83 18.48 -3.56
C GLU A 71 22.56 18.87 -2.79
N GLU A 72 22.43 20.17 -2.49
CA GLU A 72 21.25 20.73 -1.85
C GLU A 72 20.04 20.54 -2.75
N PHE A 73 18.94 20.00 -2.19
CA PHE A 73 17.69 19.82 -2.94
C PHE A 73 17.12 21.18 -3.32
N LYS A 74 16.97 21.44 -4.62
CA LYS A 74 16.42 22.70 -5.14
C LYS A 74 15.01 22.48 -5.67
N ALA A 75 14.01 22.81 -4.84
CA ALA A 75 12.59 22.63 -5.17
C ALA A 75 12.21 23.27 -6.52
N GLU A 76 12.63 24.52 -6.77
CA GLU A 76 12.32 25.21 -8.03
C GLU A 76 12.88 24.50 -9.27
N LYS A 77 14.09 23.95 -9.18
CA LYS A 77 14.69 23.18 -10.29
C LYS A 77 13.86 21.93 -10.60
N VAL A 78 13.38 21.23 -9.56
CA VAL A 78 12.53 20.04 -9.73
C VAL A 78 11.19 20.40 -10.35
N ILE A 79 10.62 21.54 -9.97
CA ILE A 79 9.39 22.06 -10.57
C ILE A 79 9.64 22.42 -12.04
N GLU A 80 10.73 23.12 -12.37
CA GLU A 80 11.10 23.45 -13.75
C GLU A 80 11.27 22.19 -14.62
N GLU A 81 11.93 21.15 -14.10
CA GLU A 81 12.05 19.85 -14.78
C GLU A 81 10.67 19.22 -15.04
N PHE A 82 9.75 19.28 -14.08
CA PHE A 82 8.38 18.80 -14.24
C PHE A 82 7.59 19.63 -15.26
N GLU A 83 7.69 20.96 -15.22
CA GLU A 83 7.06 21.85 -16.19
C GLU A 83 7.52 21.51 -17.62
N GLU A 84 8.82 21.27 -17.82
CA GLU A 84 9.37 20.93 -19.13
C GLU A 84 8.86 19.58 -19.65
N LEU A 85 8.74 18.58 -18.76
CA LEU A 85 8.19 17.27 -19.09
C LEU A 85 6.71 17.34 -19.49
N THR A 86 5.94 18.25 -18.89
CA THR A 86 4.49 18.34 -19.08
C THR A 86 4.07 19.25 -20.22
N LYS A 87 4.94 20.14 -20.72
CA LYS A 87 4.69 20.99 -21.90
C LYS A 87 4.41 20.22 -23.18
N ASP A 88 5.07 19.07 -23.37
CA ASP A 88 4.83 18.17 -24.51
C ASP A 88 4.81 16.72 -24.02
N ALA A 89 3.82 16.42 -23.18
CA ALA A 89 3.63 15.10 -22.58
C ALA A 89 3.48 13.99 -23.66
N GLY A 90 2.91 14.31 -24.82
CA GLY A 90 2.75 13.39 -25.94
C GLY A 90 4.09 12.96 -26.55
N ARG A 91 5.02 13.89 -26.77
CA ARG A 91 6.39 13.56 -27.20
C ARG A 91 7.13 12.73 -26.15
N VAL A 92 7.07 13.15 -24.88
CA VAL A 92 7.74 12.43 -23.79
C VAL A 92 7.21 11.00 -23.65
N GLN A 93 5.90 10.76 -23.83
CA GLN A 93 5.33 9.41 -23.85
C GLN A 93 5.89 8.55 -25.00
N ARG A 94 6.02 9.10 -26.21
CA ARG A 94 6.62 8.37 -27.36
C ARG A 94 8.09 8.05 -27.11
N GLU A 95 8.86 8.99 -26.58
CA GLU A 95 10.28 8.79 -26.23
C GLU A 95 10.42 7.74 -25.11
N THR A 96 9.53 7.75 -24.13
CA THR A 96 9.51 6.80 -23.02
C THR A 96 9.17 5.40 -23.50
N LEU A 97 8.13 5.24 -24.34
CA LEU A 97 7.81 3.95 -24.95
C LEU A 97 9.00 3.42 -25.75
N LYS A 98 9.59 4.27 -26.60
CA LYS A 98 10.78 3.90 -27.38
C LYS A 98 11.90 3.39 -26.47
N LYS A 99 12.24 4.13 -25.40
CA LYS A 99 13.26 3.72 -24.44
C LYS A 99 12.92 2.37 -23.77
N ILE A 100 11.68 2.17 -23.32
CA ILE A 100 11.24 0.90 -22.72
C ILE A 100 11.42 -0.27 -23.70
N LEU A 101 11.03 -0.08 -24.95
CA LEU A 101 11.10 -1.11 -25.99
C LEU A 101 12.55 -1.40 -26.43
N GLU A 102 13.41 -0.38 -26.48
CA GLU A 102 14.85 -0.55 -26.76
C GLU A 102 15.56 -1.29 -25.63
N ASP A 103 15.34 -0.87 -24.37
CA ASP A 103 15.92 -1.50 -23.17
C ASP A 103 15.49 -2.96 -23.03
N ASN A 104 14.29 -3.30 -23.52
CA ASN A 104 13.70 -4.62 -23.41
C ASN A 104 13.60 -5.38 -24.74
N ALA A 105 14.31 -4.96 -25.79
CA ALA A 105 14.21 -5.58 -27.11
C ALA A 105 14.56 -7.08 -27.12
N SER A 106 15.41 -7.52 -26.17
CA SER A 106 15.78 -8.93 -25.98
C SER A 106 14.78 -9.74 -25.17
N ALA A 107 13.72 -9.13 -24.63
CA ALA A 107 12.75 -9.81 -23.80
C ALA A 107 11.95 -10.86 -24.60
N GLU A 108 11.93 -12.10 -24.11
CA GLU A 108 11.21 -13.23 -24.71
C GLU A 108 9.75 -12.87 -24.98
N TYR A 109 9.10 -12.18 -24.05
CA TYR A 109 7.71 -11.74 -24.20
C TYR A 109 7.51 -10.85 -25.44
N LEU A 110 8.34 -9.82 -25.62
CA LEU A 110 8.23 -8.90 -26.76
C LEU A 110 8.60 -9.56 -28.09
N GLN A 111 9.58 -10.47 -28.08
CA GLN A 111 9.93 -11.26 -29.26
C GLN A 111 8.76 -12.13 -29.73
N LYS A 112 8.02 -12.74 -28.79
CA LYS A 112 6.81 -13.52 -29.08
C LYS A 112 5.67 -12.69 -29.67
N GLN A 113 5.58 -11.41 -29.34
CA GLN A 113 4.56 -10.52 -29.91
C GLN A 113 4.87 -10.07 -31.35
N GLY A 114 6.04 -10.42 -31.91
CA GLY A 114 6.40 -10.06 -33.28
C GLY A 114 6.70 -8.58 -33.49
N LEU A 115 7.09 -7.88 -32.41
CA LEU A 115 7.42 -6.45 -32.48
C LEU A 115 8.66 -6.19 -33.35
N ASN A 116 9.60 -7.15 -33.41
CA ASN A 116 10.76 -7.16 -34.31
C ASN A 116 11.62 -5.88 -34.24
N GLY A 117 11.79 -5.33 -33.03
CA GLY A 117 12.59 -4.11 -32.81
C GLY A 117 11.90 -2.80 -33.19
N ARG A 118 10.62 -2.83 -33.60
CA ARG A 118 9.81 -1.61 -33.80
C ARG A 118 9.51 -0.95 -32.47
N THR A 119 9.55 0.37 -32.45
CA THR A 119 9.44 1.19 -31.24
C THR A 119 8.36 2.26 -31.32
N ASP A 120 7.64 2.34 -32.46
CA ASP A 120 6.53 3.25 -32.67
C ASP A 120 5.25 2.78 -31.95
N PRO A 121 4.45 3.70 -31.39
CA PRO A 121 3.20 3.38 -30.71
C PRO A 121 2.22 2.55 -31.56
N GLU A 122 2.15 2.82 -32.87
CA GLU A 122 1.20 2.17 -33.77
C GLU A 122 1.51 0.67 -33.90
N SER A 123 2.77 0.32 -34.19
CA SER A 123 3.22 -1.07 -34.22
C SER A 123 3.11 -1.73 -32.84
N TYR A 124 3.43 -0.99 -31.77
CA TYR A 124 3.30 -1.50 -30.41
C TYR A 124 1.86 -1.89 -30.07
N GLN A 125 0.89 -1.01 -30.33
CA GLN A 125 -0.52 -1.26 -30.07
C GLN A 125 -1.10 -2.36 -30.97
N ALA A 126 -0.59 -2.52 -32.19
CA ALA A 126 -1.03 -3.56 -33.12
C ALA A 126 -0.50 -4.95 -32.76
N CYS A 127 0.71 -5.03 -32.22
CA CYS A 127 1.38 -6.31 -31.94
C CYS A 127 1.21 -6.78 -30.49
N VAL A 128 1.20 -5.86 -29.52
CA VAL A 128 1.19 -6.21 -28.10
C VAL A 128 -0.25 -6.16 -27.57
N PRO A 129 -0.79 -7.26 -27.02
CA PRO A 129 -2.17 -7.30 -26.53
C PRO A 129 -2.31 -6.62 -25.17
N LEU A 130 -3.54 -6.22 -24.84
CA LEU A 130 -3.91 -5.88 -23.46
C LEU A 130 -3.84 -7.13 -22.59
N VAL A 131 -3.23 -7.01 -21.41
CA VAL A 131 -3.05 -8.16 -20.50
C VAL A 131 -3.45 -7.83 -19.07
N THR A 132 -3.82 -8.87 -18.33
CA THR A 132 -4.02 -8.85 -16.89
C THR A 132 -2.85 -9.52 -16.17
N HIS A 133 -2.86 -9.51 -14.84
CA HIS A 133 -1.86 -10.24 -14.06
C HIS A 133 -1.83 -11.73 -14.38
N ALA A 134 -2.99 -12.35 -14.59
CA ALA A 134 -3.09 -13.79 -14.84
C ALA A 134 -2.30 -14.22 -16.09
N ASP A 135 -2.29 -13.37 -17.13
CA ASP A 135 -1.59 -13.62 -18.38
C ASP A 135 -0.05 -13.58 -18.21
N LEU A 136 0.44 -12.78 -17.25
CA LEU A 136 1.86 -12.63 -16.96
C LEU A 136 2.38 -13.60 -15.89
N VAL A 137 1.50 -14.25 -15.12
CA VAL A 137 1.89 -15.20 -14.05
C VAL A 137 2.92 -16.25 -14.51
N PRO A 138 2.79 -16.90 -15.69
CA PRO A 138 3.77 -17.90 -16.12
C PRO A 138 5.19 -17.33 -16.28
N TYR A 139 5.31 -16.10 -16.79
CA TYR A 139 6.59 -15.41 -16.97
C TYR A 139 7.17 -14.93 -15.63
N ILE A 140 6.33 -14.34 -14.79
CA ILE A 140 6.71 -13.85 -13.45
C ILE A 140 7.17 -15.01 -12.57
N LYS A 141 6.49 -16.16 -12.65
CA LYS A 141 6.87 -17.36 -11.89
C LYS A 141 8.25 -17.88 -12.31
N ARG A 142 8.57 -17.94 -13.61
CA ARG A 142 9.91 -18.32 -14.07
C ARG A 142 11.00 -17.43 -13.48
N ILE A 143 10.80 -16.11 -13.50
CA ILE A 143 11.73 -15.16 -12.88
C ILE A 143 11.85 -15.43 -11.38
N ALA A 144 10.73 -15.59 -10.68
CA ALA A 144 10.71 -15.88 -9.24
C ALA A 144 11.41 -17.20 -8.88
N ASP A 145 11.32 -18.21 -9.75
CA ASP A 145 11.92 -19.53 -9.60
C ASP A 145 13.41 -19.56 -10.03
N GLY A 146 13.96 -18.42 -10.51
CA GLY A 146 15.40 -18.23 -10.73
C GLY A 146 15.84 -18.19 -12.20
N ASP A 147 14.90 -18.09 -13.14
CA ASP A 147 15.22 -17.87 -14.55
C ASP A 147 15.83 -16.47 -14.75
N THR A 148 17.13 -16.44 -15.08
CA THR A 148 17.91 -15.22 -15.31
C THR A 148 17.95 -14.80 -16.78
N SER A 149 17.29 -15.55 -17.68
CA SER A 149 17.12 -15.13 -19.06
C SER A 149 16.24 -13.86 -19.15
N PRO A 150 16.34 -13.07 -20.23
CA PRO A 150 15.50 -11.87 -20.40
C PRO A 150 14.06 -12.27 -20.70
N VAL A 151 13.29 -12.65 -19.67
CA VAL A 151 11.91 -13.15 -19.83
C VAL A 151 10.94 -12.01 -20.14
N LEU A 152 10.84 -11.02 -19.24
CA LEU A 152 9.97 -9.85 -19.36
C LEU A 152 10.74 -8.55 -19.62
N THR A 153 12.00 -8.48 -19.21
CA THR A 153 12.86 -7.30 -19.35
C THR A 153 14.29 -7.74 -19.68
N GLY A 154 15.03 -6.89 -20.40
CA GLY A 154 16.45 -7.08 -20.64
C GLY A 154 17.32 -6.76 -19.42
N LYS A 155 16.78 -6.07 -18.41
CA LYS A 155 17.46 -5.70 -17.18
C LYS A 155 17.27 -6.78 -16.10
N PRO A 156 18.28 -7.04 -15.25
CA PRO A 156 18.16 -8.04 -14.19
C PRO A 156 17.13 -7.63 -13.14
N ILE A 157 16.23 -8.54 -12.79
CA ILE A 157 15.31 -8.39 -11.66
C ILE A 157 15.98 -8.96 -10.41
N LYS A 158 16.29 -8.09 -9.45
CA LYS A 158 16.88 -8.48 -8.15
C LYS A 158 15.83 -8.66 -7.06
N THR A 159 14.66 -8.06 -7.25
CA THR A 159 13.63 -7.96 -6.24
C THR A 159 12.25 -8.11 -6.85
N MET A 160 11.37 -8.81 -6.13
CA MET A 160 9.96 -8.92 -6.43
C MET A 160 9.15 -8.10 -5.41
N SER A 161 8.27 -7.25 -5.92
CA SER A 161 7.28 -6.57 -5.12
C SER A 161 6.05 -7.46 -4.94
N LEU A 162 5.57 -7.55 -3.71
CA LEU A 162 4.29 -8.16 -3.38
C LEU A 162 3.23 -7.06 -3.45
N SER A 163 2.21 -7.25 -4.27
CA SER A 163 1.00 -6.43 -4.19
C SER A 163 0.16 -6.85 -3.00
N SER A 164 -0.53 -5.87 -2.39
CA SER A 164 -1.31 -6.09 -1.17
C SER A 164 -2.47 -7.08 -1.34
N GLY A 165 -2.88 -7.38 -2.59
CA GLY A 165 -3.75 -8.52 -2.94
C GLY A 165 -5.00 -8.69 -2.07
N THR A 166 -5.52 -7.61 -1.48
CA THR A 166 -6.50 -7.67 -0.37
C THR A 166 -7.88 -8.18 -0.82
N THR A 167 -8.14 -8.20 -2.13
CA THR A 167 -9.49 -8.48 -2.67
C THR A 167 -9.63 -9.86 -3.29
N GLN A 168 -8.52 -10.51 -3.68
CA GLN A 168 -8.52 -11.89 -4.21
C GLN A 168 -7.81 -12.91 -3.30
N GLY A 169 -7.31 -12.48 -2.13
CA GLY A 169 -6.74 -13.37 -1.12
C GLY A 169 -5.37 -13.98 -1.44
N LYS A 170 -4.74 -13.60 -2.56
CA LYS A 170 -3.36 -13.98 -2.92
C LYS A 170 -2.55 -12.76 -3.32
N GLN A 171 -1.37 -12.60 -2.72
CA GLN A 171 -0.42 -11.56 -3.09
C GLN A 171 0.12 -11.83 -4.49
N LYS A 172 0.15 -10.79 -5.33
CA LYS A 172 0.73 -10.89 -6.68
C LYS A 172 2.21 -10.54 -6.62
N TYR A 173 3.06 -11.37 -7.23
CA TYR A 173 4.43 -10.98 -7.54
C TYR A 173 4.44 -10.00 -8.71
N VAL A 174 5.24 -8.94 -8.57
CA VAL A 174 5.48 -7.91 -9.57
C VAL A 174 7.00 -7.67 -9.64
N PRO A 175 7.63 -7.74 -10.83
CA PRO A 175 9.04 -7.44 -10.99
C PRO A 175 9.39 -6.01 -10.55
N PHE A 176 10.50 -5.85 -9.82
CA PHE A 176 11.00 -4.55 -9.37
C PHE A 176 12.48 -4.40 -9.74
N ASN A 177 12.82 -3.30 -10.41
CA ASN A 177 14.18 -2.98 -10.85
C ASN A 177 14.60 -1.56 -10.43
N ASP A 178 15.88 -1.26 -10.64
CA ASP A 178 16.49 0.01 -10.23
C ASP A 178 15.83 1.22 -10.95
N GLU A 179 15.29 1.04 -12.17
CA GLU A 179 14.58 2.11 -12.89
C GLU A 179 13.22 2.45 -12.24
N LEU A 180 12.49 1.45 -11.75
CA LEU A 180 11.26 1.68 -10.99
C LEU A 180 11.53 2.40 -9.67
N LEU A 181 12.69 2.14 -9.05
CA LEU A 181 13.11 2.90 -7.87
C LEU A 181 13.41 4.36 -8.21
N GLU A 182 14.16 4.64 -9.28
CA GLU A 182 14.49 6.01 -9.69
C GLU A 182 13.24 6.83 -10.04
N THR A 183 12.31 6.24 -10.81
CA THR A 183 11.02 6.88 -11.14
C THR A 183 10.15 7.12 -9.90
N THR A 184 10.17 6.20 -8.91
CA THR A 184 9.55 6.41 -7.60
C THR A 184 10.14 7.64 -6.89
N LEU A 185 11.47 7.73 -6.85
CA LEU A 185 12.16 8.85 -6.20
C LEU A 185 11.92 10.17 -6.93
N GLN A 186 11.77 10.17 -8.25
CA GLN A 186 11.41 11.35 -9.03
C GLN A 186 10.04 11.90 -8.63
N ILE A 187 9.04 11.03 -8.45
CA ILE A 187 7.71 11.45 -7.98
C ILE A 187 7.78 12.05 -6.59
N TYR A 188 8.47 11.39 -5.65
CA TYR A 188 8.62 11.92 -4.30
C TYR A 188 9.30 13.28 -4.27
N ARG A 189 10.34 13.48 -5.09
CA ARG A 189 10.99 14.78 -5.26
C ARG A 189 10.04 15.84 -5.82
N THR A 190 9.28 15.49 -6.87
CA THR A 190 8.32 16.38 -7.53
C THR A 190 7.21 16.80 -6.57
N SER A 191 6.54 15.82 -5.97
CA SER A 191 5.49 16.03 -4.96
C SER A 191 5.96 16.86 -3.79
N PHE A 192 7.15 16.54 -3.26
CA PHE A 192 7.74 17.32 -2.18
C PHE A 192 8.03 18.76 -2.60
N ALA A 193 8.54 19.00 -3.82
CA ALA A 193 8.83 20.35 -4.29
C ALA A 193 7.56 21.23 -4.31
N PHE A 194 6.48 20.74 -4.92
CA PHE A 194 5.19 21.45 -4.94
C PHE A 194 4.60 21.63 -3.54
N ARG A 195 4.64 20.59 -2.70
CA ARG A 195 4.17 20.67 -1.33
C ARG A 195 4.97 21.65 -0.49
N ASN A 196 6.29 21.63 -0.59
CA ASN A 196 7.18 22.50 0.18
C ASN A 196 7.09 23.96 -0.27
N ARG A 197 6.71 24.22 -1.53
CA ARG A 197 6.38 25.58 -2.01
C ARG A 197 5.18 26.16 -1.26
N GLU A 198 4.14 25.34 -1.05
CA GLU A 198 2.90 25.79 -0.39
C GLU A 198 2.94 25.69 1.14
N PHE A 199 3.61 24.66 1.67
CA PHE A 199 3.73 24.34 3.09
C PHE A 199 5.21 24.10 3.45
N PRO A 200 6.01 25.17 3.61
CA PRO A 200 7.45 25.04 3.84
C PRO A 200 7.77 24.29 5.14
N VAL A 201 8.57 23.23 5.01
CA VAL A 201 9.20 22.49 6.10
C VAL A 201 10.66 22.93 6.15
N ARG A 202 11.18 23.25 7.33
CA ARG A 202 12.57 23.70 7.52
C ARG A 202 13.14 23.11 8.78
N ASN A 203 14.23 22.34 8.65
CA ASN A 203 14.98 21.78 9.78
C ASN A 203 14.10 21.04 10.83
N GLY A 204 13.01 20.42 10.39
CA GLY A 204 12.08 19.66 11.24
C GLY A 204 12.25 18.15 11.12
N MET A 205 11.45 17.42 11.87
CA MET A 205 11.30 15.96 11.77
C MET A 205 9.89 15.59 11.33
N ALA A 206 9.76 14.36 10.81
CA ALA A 206 8.48 13.76 10.47
C ALA A 206 8.17 12.60 11.41
N LEU A 207 6.98 12.62 12.01
CA LEU A 207 6.39 11.44 12.64
C LEU A 207 5.76 10.59 11.53
N GLN A 208 6.48 9.55 11.11
CA GLN A 208 6.05 8.67 10.04
C GLN A 208 5.66 7.30 10.59
N PHE A 209 4.38 6.93 10.48
CA PHE A 209 3.91 5.58 10.78
C PHE A 209 4.16 4.67 9.57
N ILE A 210 5.43 4.38 9.33
CA ILE A 210 5.91 3.52 8.25
C ILE A 210 6.40 2.19 8.82
N TYR A 211 6.06 1.10 8.13
CA TYR A 211 6.36 -0.25 8.58
C TYR A 211 7.01 -1.01 7.42
N GLY A 212 8.18 -1.56 7.67
CA GLY A 212 8.86 -2.49 6.76
C GLY A 212 8.51 -3.94 7.09
N SER A 213 8.15 -4.72 6.08
CA SER A 213 7.99 -6.18 6.24
C SER A 213 9.33 -6.89 6.32
N LYS A 214 9.33 -8.13 6.85
CA LYS A 214 10.40 -9.07 6.53
C LYS A 214 10.46 -9.25 5.01
N GLN A 215 11.64 -9.04 4.43
CA GLN A 215 11.95 -9.55 3.11
C GLN A 215 12.26 -11.04 3.25
N PHE A 216 11.76 -11.85 2.32
CA PHE A 216 12.13 -13.25 2.19
C PHE A 216 12.81 -13.49 0.84
N LYS A 217 13.33 -14.70 0.64
CA LYS A 217 13.87 -15.11 -0.66
C LYS A 217 12.88 -16.01 -1.38
N THR A 218 12.67 -15.78 -2.67
CA THR A 218 11.94 -16.71 -3.54
C THR A 218 12.74 -18.02 -3.69
N GLU A 219 12.14 -19.05 -4.29
CA GLU A 219 12.84 -20.30 -4.61
C GLU A 219 14.08 -20.06 -5.50
N GLY A 220 13.98 -19.11 -6.42
CA GLY A 220 15.10 -18.63 -7.26
C GLY A 220 16.11 -17.72 -6.56
N GLY A 221 15.96 -17.45 -5.26
CA GLY A 221 16.89 -16.64 -4.47
C GLY A 221 16.72 -15.12 -4.60
N LEU A 222 15.69 -14.63 -5.29
CA LEU A 222 15.37 -13.20 -5.39
C LEU A 222 14.80 -12.68 -4.07
N PHE A 223 15.08 -11.42 -3.73
CA PHE A 223 14.40 -10.80 -2.59
C PHE A 223 12.94 -10.54 -2.92
N ALA A 224 12.03 -10.86 -2.00
CA ALA A 224 10.61 -10.58 -2.11
C ALA A 224 10.14 -9.82 -0.88
N GLY A 225 9.40 -8.74 -1.12
CA GLY A 225 8.86 -7.89 -0.08
C GLY A 225 7.80 -6.97 -0.67
N THR A 226 7.08 -6.25 0.19
CA THR A 226 6.13 -5.26 -0.32
C THR A 226 6.84 -4.12 -1.05
N ALA A 227 6.17 -3.45 -1.99
CA ALA A 227 6.75 -2.31 -2.72
C ALA A 227 7.28 -1.23 -1.77
N THR A 228 6.55 -0.94 -0.69
CA THR A 228 6.98 0.00 0.36
C THR A 228 8.23 -0.50 1.10
N THR A 229 8.31 -1.79 1.44
CA THR A 229 9.52 -2.36 2.06
C THR A 229 10.73 -2.20 1.14
N ASN A 230 10.58 -2.49 -0.15
CA ASN A 230 11.66 -2.41 -1.14
C ASN A 230 12.18 -0.97 -1.26
N VAL A 231 11.28 0.03 -1.30
CA VAL A 231 11.66 1.44 -1.32
C VAL A 231 12.31 1.86 0.00
N PHE A 232 11.70 1.59 1.16
CA PHE A 232 12.21 2.05 2.46
C PHE A 232 13.55 1.42 2.85
N SER A 233 13.81 0.19 2.42
CA SER A 233 15.09 -0.49 2.65
C SER A 233 16.24 0.05 1.78
N SER A 234 15.94 0.79 0.71
CA SER A 234 16.94 1.32 -0.21
C SER A 234 17.76 2.45 0.41
N SER A 235 19.08 2.41 0.22
CA SER A 235 19.98 3.52 0.60
C SER A 235 19.66 4.81 -0.15
N GLN A 236 19.26 4.71 -1.42
CA GLN A 236 18.88 5.87 -2.23
C GLN A 236 17.64 6.59 -1.66
N PHE A 237 16.66 5.82 -1.16
CA PHE A 237 15.49 6.39 -0.49
C PHE A 237 15.91 7.17 0.76
N LYS A 238 16.75 6.59 1.61
CA LYS A 238 17.25 7.26 2.84
C LYS A 238 17.99 8.56 2.52
N THR A 239 18.87 8.54 1.50
CA THR A 239 19.58 9.74 1.04
C THR A 239 18.62 10.79 0.48
N THR A 240 17.61 10.37 -0.29
CA THR A 240 16.61 11.27 -0.86
C THR A 240 15.75 11.92 0.24
N MET A 241 15.25 11.13 1.20
CA MET A 241 14.46 11.64 2.33
C MET A 241 15.23 12.64 3.18
N LYS A 242 16.54 12.41 3.35
CA LYS A 242 17.44 13.35 4.02
C LYS A 242 17.63 14.64 3.21
N ALA A 243 17.72 14.54 1.89
CA ALA A 243 17.86 15.70 1.01
C ALA A 243 16.61 16.58 0.97
N ILE A 244 15.40 16.01 1.12
CA ILE A 244 14.14 16.75 1.18
C ILE A 244 13.75 17.19 2.62
N GLU A 245 14.72 17.32 3.53
CA GLU A 245 14.52 17.81 4.91
C GLU A 245 13.35 17.17 5.70
N SER A 246 13.05 15.90 5.44
CA SER A 246 11.98 15.15 6.13
C SER A 246 12.52 13.91 6.85
N PRO A 247 13.51 14.05 7.77
CA PRO A 247 14.01 12.91 8.53
C PRO A 247 12.90 12.32 9.41
N CYS A 248 12.75 11.00 9.37
CA CYS A 248 11.83 10.27 10.26
C CYS A 248 12.36 10.32 11.70
N CYS A 249 11.49 10.61 12.67
CA CYS A 249 11.87 10.61 14.09
C CYS A 249 12.10 9.20 14.66
N SER A 250 11.69 8.15 13.94
CA SER A 250 11.76 6.76 14.39
C SER A 250 12.99 6.04 13.84
N PRO A 251 13.75 5.31 14.69
CA PRO A 251 14.88 4.51 14.23
C PRO A 251 14.50 3.37 13.29
N ASP A 252 15.47 2.91 12.48
CA ASP A 252 15.31 1.77 11.58
C ASP A 252 14.84 0.50 12.32
N GLU A 253 15.35 0.23 13.53
CA GLU A 253 14.94 -0.94 14.31
C GLU A 253 13.47 -0.90 14.74
N VAL A 254 12.87 0.28 14.84
CA VAL A 254 11.42 0.47 15.08
C VAL A 254 10.66 0.30 13.76
N ILE A 255 11.11 0.94 12.67
CA ILE A 255 10.45 0.88 11.35
C ILE A 255 10.40 -0.56 10.81
N PHE A 256 11.49 -1.31 10.96
CA PHE A 256 11.64 -2.69 10.51
C PHE A 256 11.44 -3.70 11.66
N GLY A 257 10.78 -3.27 12.73
CA GLY A 257 10.45 -4.11 13.87
C GLY A 257 9.57 -5.31 13.47
N PRO A 258 9.81 -6.51 14.01
CA PRO A 258 9.06 -7.71 13.65
C PRO A 258 7.64 -7.76 14.24
N ASP A 259 7.37 -6.95 15.27
CA ASP A 259 6.05 -6.82 15.90
C ASP A 259 5.50 -5.42 15.62
N PHE A 260 4.41 -5.37 14.87
CA PHE A 260 3.76 -4.14 14.47
C PHE A 260 3.26 -3.32 15.67
N ARG A 261 2.65 -3.96 16.68
CA ARG A 261 2.05 -3.24 17.82
C ARG A 261 3.13 -2.58 18.65
N GLN A 262 4.23 -3.30 18.89
CA GLN A 262 5.41 -2.76 19.58
C GLN A 262 6.05 -1.63 18.77
N SER A 263 6.15 -1.78 17.45
CA SER A 263 6.68 -0.75 16.56
C SER A 263 5.82 0.50 16.57
N LEU A 264 4.49 0.37 16.50
CA LEU A 264 3.55 1.49 16.59
C LEU A 264 3.68 2.23 17.93
N TYR A 265 3.73 1.48 19.05
CA TYR A 265 3.93 2.08 20.36
C TYR A 265 5.24 2.90 20.40
N CYS A 266 6.33 2.36 19.87
CA CYS A 266 7.60 3.06 19.79
C CYS A 266 7.60 4.22 18.78
N HIS A 267 6.83 4.17 17.69
CA HIS A 267 6.63 5.32 16.80
C HIS A 267 5.96 6.49 17.54
N LEU A 268 4.88 6.22 18.28
CA LEU A 268 4.20 7.22 19.10
C LEU A 268 5.17 7.81 20.14
N LEU A 269 5.92 6.95 20.84
CA LEU A 269 6.91 7.37 21.83
C LEU A 269 8.02 8.24 21.22
N CYS A 270 8.56 7.87 20.06
CA CYS A 270 9.55 8.70 19.34
C CYS A 270 8.96 10.06 18.96
N GLY A 271 7.71 10.09 18.50
CA GLY A 271 7.02 11.34 18.18
C GLY A 271 6.91 12.26 19.38
N LEU A 272 6.52 11.74 20.55
CA LEU A 272 6.41 12.52 21.79
C LEU A 272 7.77 13.04 22.29
N ILE A 273 8.82 12.22 22.21
CA ILE A 273 10.20 12.63 22.56
C ILE A 273 10.61 13.83 21.70
N HIS A 274 10.28 13.80 20.40
CA HIS A 274 10.65 14.82 19.41
C HIS A 274 9.54 15.84 19.14
N HIS A 275 8.57 15.98 20.04
CA HIS A 275 7.31 16.70 19.78
C HIS A 275 7.47 18.13 19.22
N ASN A 276 8.49 18.87 19.67
CA ASN A 276 8.78 20.23 19.20
C ASN A 276 9.41 20.26 17.80
N GLU A 277 10.11 19.19 17.38
CA GLU A 277 10.73 19.10 16.07
C GLU A 277 9.75 18.59 15.00
N ILE A 278 8.63 17.95 15.40
CA ILE A 278 7.66 17.40 14.45
C ILE A 278 6.98 18.52 13.66
N GLN A 279 7.22 18.54 12.35
CA GLN A 279 6.56 19.43 11.39
C GLN A 279 5.60 18.67 10.46
N LEU A 280 5.68 17.34 10.42
CA LEU A 280 4.90 16.49 9.54
C LEU A 280 4.43 15.23 10.29
N VAL A 281 3.14 14.91 10.22
CA VAL A 281 2.61 13.60 10.61
C VAL A 281 2.18 12.85 9.36
N SER A 282 2.68 11.64 9.14
CA SER A 282 2.40 10.92 7.91
C SER A 282 2.33 9.41 8.05
N SER A 283 1.67 8.78 7.08
CA SER A 283 1.70 7.34 6.82
C SER A 283 1.35 7.10 5.35
N THR A 284 1.52 5.87 4.85
CA THR A 284 1.07 5.51 3.51
C THR A 284 -0.44 5.73 3.33
N PHE A 285 -1.25 5.36 4.33
CA PHE A 285 -2.71 5.41 4.27
C PHE A 285 -3.29 6.17 5.47
N ALA A 286 -4.37 6.92 5.24
CA ALA A 286 -5.11 7.63 6.29
C ALA A 286 -5.55 6.71 7.43
N HIS A 287 -5.97 5.47 7.10
CA HIS A 287 -6.31 4.43 8.07
C HIS A 287 -5.22 4.26 9.15
N SER A 288 -3.94 4.18 8.74
CA SER A 288 -2.84 3.93 9.67
C SER A 288 -2.62 5.08 10.66
N ILE A 289 -2.87 6.32 10.23
CA ILE A 289 -2.79 7.50 11.11
C ILE A 289 -3.96 7.47 12.11
N VAL A 290 -5.17 7.21 11.63
CA VAL A 290 -6.36 7.07 12.50
C VAL A 290 -6.16 5.91 13.49
N TYR A 291 -5.62 4.78 13.04
CA TYR A 291 -5.29 3.65 13.89
C TYR A 291 -4.25 4.01 14.96
N ALA A 292 -3.20 4.73 14.58
CA ALA A 292 -2.17 5.17 15.51
C ALA A 292 -2.74 6.08 16.61
N PHE A 293 -3.59 7.05 16.26
CA PHE A 293 -4.19 7.93 17.25
C PHE A 293 -5.29 7.26 18.07
N ARG A 294 -6.11 6.36 17.49
CA ARG A 294 -7.01 5.49 18.26
C ARG A 294 -6.26 4.62 19.28
N THR A 295 -5.08 4.14 18.91
CA THR A 295 -4.19 3.40 19.81
C THR A 295 -3.64 4.32 20.90
N PHE A 296 -3.21 5.53 20.52
CA PHE A 296 -2.74 6.55 21.46
C PHE A 296 -3.78 6.84 22.55
N GLU A 297 -5.07 7.00 22.19
CA GLU A 297 -6.16 7.20 23.18
C GLU A 297 -6.19 6.12 24.27
N GLN A 298 -5.75 4.91 23.95
CA GLN A 298 -5.77 3.77 24.87
C GLN A 298 -4.50 3.65 25.71
N VAL A 299 -3.36 4.13 25.21
CA VAL A 299 -2.04 3.87 25.81
C VAL A 299 -1.29 5.13 26.24
N TRP A 300 -1.89 6.32 26.11
CA TRP A 300 -1.23 7.60 26.40
C TRP A 300 -0.71 7.71 27.84
N GLU A 301 -1.42 7.16 28.83
CA GLU A 301 -0.97 7.16 30.24
C GLU A 301 0.32 6.34 30.41
N GLN A 302 0.40 5.18 29.74
CA GLN A 302 1.60 4.34 29.74
C GLN A 302 2.75 5.03 29.02
N LEU A 303 2.47 5.72 27.90
CA LEU A 303 3.48 6.53 27.21
C LEU A 303 4.02 7.65 28.10
N CYS A 304 3.17 8.33 28.86
CA CYS A 304 3.60 9.33 29.86
C CYS A 304 4.48 8.71 30.95
N ALA A 305 4.10 7.55 31.48
CA ALA A 305 4.89 6.84 32.50
C ALA A 305 6.28 6.46 31.97
N ASP A 306 6.36 5.91 30.75
CA ASP A 306 7.63 5.55 30.12
C ASP A 306 8.55 6.77 29.94
N ILE A 307 8.00 7.93 29.56
CA ILE A 307 8.75 9.19 29.41
C ILE A 307 9.19 9.72 30.78
N GLN A 308 8.31 9.68 31.78
CA GLN A 308 8.60 10.15 33.13
C GLN A 308 9.78 9.38 33.75
N ASP A 309 9.72 8.05 33.71
CA ASP A 309 10.71 7.18 34.33
C ASP A 309 11.95 6.97 33.46
N GLY A 310 11.86 7.27 32.15
CA GLY A 310 12.91 6.99 31.19
C GLY A 310 13.08 5.50 30.90
N VAL A 311 12.07 4.68 31.20
CA VAL A 311 12.12 3.21 31.09
C VAL A 311 10.98 2.74 30.22
N LEU A 312 11.32 2.03 29.14
CA LEU A 312 10.35 1.48 28.21
C LEU A 312 9.52 0.37 28.88
N THR A 313 8.19 0.38 28.68
CA THR A 313 7.26 -0.64 29.18
C THR A 313 7.72 -2.07 28.90
N LYS A 314 7.38 -3.02 29.79
CA LYS A 314 7.74 -4.44 29.67
C LYS A 314 7.04 -5.14 28.49
N ASP A 315 5.96 -4.56 27.98
CA ASP A 315 5.19 -5.10 26.86
C ASP A 315 5.96 -5.07 25.53
N VAL A 316 6.93 -4.15 25.39
CA VAL A 316 7.84 -4.14 24.24
C VAL A 316 8.93 -5.19 24.45
N THR A 317 8.72 -6.41 23.97
CA THR A 317 9.63 -7.54 24.19
C THR A 317 10.77 -7.65 23.17
N VAL A 318 10.66 -7.01 22.00
CA VAL A 318 11.65 -7.15 20.92
C VAL A 318 13.01 -6.56 21.32
N PRO A 319 14.10 -7.36 21.39
CA PRO A 319 15.39 -6.90 21.90
C PRO A 319 16.03 -5.74 21.12
N SER A 320 15.94 -5.75 19.78
CA SER A 320 16.50 -4.69 18.94
C SER A 320 15.81 -3.34 19.17
N ILE A 321 14.48 -3.35 19.28
CA ILE A 321 13.67 -2.16 19.60
C ILE A 321 14.04 -1.67 21.01
N ARG A 322 14.08 -2.55 22.02
CA ARG A 322 14.46 -2.15 23.38
C ARG A 322 15.85 -1.51 23.44
N ALA A 323 16.81 -2.08 22.70
CA ALA A 323 18.19 -1.60 22.69
C ALA A 323 18.36 -0.22 22.02
N VAL A 324 17.55 0.11 21.01
CA VAL A 324 17.58 1.46 20.40
C VAL A 324 16.80 2.46 21.25
N MET A 325 15.63 2.06 21.77
CA MET A 325 14.78 2.95 22.57
C MET A 325 15.43 3.32 23.91
N SER A 326 16.21 2.42 24.53
CA SER A 326 16.96 2.74 25.75
C SER A 326 18.04 3.81 25.57
N LYS A 327 18.48 4.06 24.33
CA LYS A 327 19.41 5.16 24.02
C LYS A 327 18.69 6.49 23.83
N LEU A 328 17.43 6.45 23.41
CA LEU A 328 16.60 7.64 23.14
C LEU A 328 15.86 8.11 24.39
N LEU A 329 15.28 7.17 25.13
CA LEU A 329 14.44 7.43 26.28
C LEU A 329 15.31 7.83 27.48
N LYS A 330 15.01 8.99 28.05
CA LYS A 330 15.65 9.52 29.26
C LYS A 330 14.56 10.03 30.20
N PRO A 331 14.74 9.91 31.53
CA PRO A 331 13.74 10.40 32.48
C PRO A 331 13.43 11.88 32.23
N ASN A 332 12.18 12.19 31.90
CA ASN A 332 11.73 13.55 31.61
C ASN A 332 10.33 13.80 32.21
N PRO A 333 10.24 14.05 33.52
CA PRO A 333 8.97 14.27 34.20
C PRO A 333 8.25 15.54 33.72
N GLU A 334 8.99 16.56 33.28
CA GLU A 334 8.41 17.80 32.77
C GLU A 334 7.64 17.57 31.46
N LEU A 335 8.22 16.79 30.54
CA LEU A 335 7.54 16.40 29.30
C LEU A 335 6.33 15.52 29.58
N ALA A 336 6.45 14.53 30.47
CA ALA A 336 5.34 13.65 30.83
C ALA A 336 4.15 14.44 31.41
N GLU A 337 4.42 15.37 32.34
CA GLU A 337 3.40 16.25 32.92
C GLU A 337 2.78 17.18 31.87
N TRP A 338 3.59 17.69 30.93
CA TRP A 338 3.10 18.51 29.82
C TRP A 338 2.14 17.73 28.91
N ILE A 339 2.53 16.51 28.52
CA ILE A 339 1.68 15.62 27.71
C ILE A 339 0.39 15.30 28.49
N TYR A 340 0.51 14.98 29.78
CA TYR A 340 -0.64 14.66 30.62
C TYR A 340 -1.65 15.82 30.68
N LYS A 341 -1.18 17.04 30.91
CA LYS A 341 -2.01 18.26 30.89
C LYS A 341 -2.67 18.50 29.53
N LYS A 342 -1.95 18.26 28.44
CA LYS A 342 -2.51 18.37 27.09
C LYS A 342 -3.61 17.35 26.88
N CYS A 343 -3.33 16.06 27.08
CA CYS A 343 -4.29 14.97 26.86
C CYS A 343 -5.54 15.10 27.73
N SER A 344 -5.37 15.35 29.03
CA SER A 344 -6.50 15.50 29.97
C SER A 344 -7.36 16.74 29.69
N GLY A 345 -6.80 17.77 29.05
CA GLY A 345 -7.52 18.97 28.64
C GLY A 345 -8.31 18.84 27.33
N LEU A 346 -8.12 17.75 26.56
CA LEU A 346 -8.81 17.56 25.29
C LEU A 346 -10.22 17.02 25.50
N SER A 347 -11.18 17.58 24.76
CA SER A 347 -12.53 17.03 24.68
C SER A 347 -12.61 16.02 23.54
N ASN A 348 -12.87 14.75 23.87
CA ASN A 348 -13.00 13.66 22.91
C ASN A 348 -11.80 13.55 21.94
N TRP A 349 -10.58 13.92 22.35
CA TRP A 349 -9.37 13.87 21.51
C TRP A 349 -9.39 14.76 20.26
N TYR A 350 -10.31 15.72 20.16
CA TYR A 350 -10.35 16.66 19.04
C TYR A 350 -9.06 17.49 19.01
N GLY A 351 -8.41 17.61 17.84
CA GLY A 351 -7.19 18.38 17.69
C GLY A 351 -5.98 17.82 18.47
N VAL A 352 -5.97 16.52 18.78
CA VAL A 352 -4.85 15.89 19.50
C VAL A 352 -3.51 16.05 18.77
N ILE A 353 -3.51 16.03 17.43
CA ILE A 353 -2.29 16.18 16.62
C ILE A 353 -1.61 17.54 16.86
N PRO A 354 -2.27 18.69 16.60
CA PRO A 354 -1.66 19.99 16.88
C PRO A 354 -1.46 20.23 18.39
N ALA A 355 -2.22 19.60 19.28
CA ALA A 355 -2.03 19.74 20.72
C ALA A 355 -0.70 19.11 21.20
N LEU A 356 -0.32 17.96 20.63
CA LEU A 356 0.93 17.27 20.95
C LEU A 356 2.11 17.79 20.12
N PHE A 357 1.87 18.16 18.86
CA PHE A 357 2.89 18.57 17.90
C PHE A 357 2.64 20.01 17.44
N PRO A 358 3.00 21.02 18.24
CA PRO A 358 2.60 22.41 18.00
C PRO A 358 3.17 23.01 16.71
N ASN A 359 4.25 22.43 16.16
CA ASN A 359 4.90 22.89 14.94
C ASN A 359 4.45 22.13 13.68
N VAL A 360 3.50 21.21 13.79
CA VAL A 360 2.97 20.44 12.65
C VAL A 360 2.39 21.37 11.60
N LYS A 361 2.79 21.16 10.34
CA LYS A 361 2.36 21.97 9.19
C LYS A 361 1.21 21.31 8.45
N TYR A 362 1.24 19.98 8.35
CA TYR A 362 0.24 19.20 7.64
C TYR A 362 0.28 17.72 8.06
N VAL A 363 -0.83 17.03 7.79
CA VAL A 363 -0.93 15.57 7.84
C VAL A 363 -0.90 15.04 6.42
N TYR A 364 -0.06 14.03 6.16
CA TYR A 364 0.21 13.53 4.81
C TYR A 364 -0.02 12.03 4.67
N GLY A 365 -0.71 11.61 3.61
CA GLY A 365 -0.91 10.20 3.29
C GLY A 365 -1.92 10.00 2.17
N ILE A 366 -2.11 8.77 1.70
CA ILE A 366 -3.15 8.48 0.72
C ILE A 366 -4.52 8.56 1.42
N MET A 367 -5.38 9.40 0.87
CA MET A 367 -6.63 9.85 1.48
C MET A 367 -7.87 9.70 0.56
N THR A 368 -7.65 9.31 -0.70
CA THR A 368 -8.69 9.12 -1.72
C THR A 368 -9.18 7.68 -1.80
N GLY A 369 -10.34 7.48 -2.45
CA GLY A 369 -10.91 6.16 -2.68
C GLY A 369 -11.31 5.48 -1.37
N SER A 370 -10.86 4.25 -1.14
CA SER A 370 -11.20 3.49 0.09
C SER A 370 -10.68 4.10 1.40
N MET A 371 -9.90 5.18 1.32
CA MET A 371 -9.41 5.95 2.48
C MET A 371 -10.31 7.13 2.88
N GLU A 372 -11.22 7.57 2.00
CA GLU A 372 -12.20 8.63 2.28
C GLU A 372 -13.00 8.44 3.58
N PRO A 373 -13.43 7.20 3.95
CA PRO A 373 -14.18 6.98 5.18
C PRO A 373 -13.43 7.40 6.46
N TYR A 374 -12.09 7.44 6.41
CA TYR A 374 -11.26 7.81 7.54
C TYR A 374 -11.07 9.32 7.69
N LEU A 375 -11.47 10.12 6.70
CA LEU A 375 -11.23 11.57 6.70
C LEU A 375 -11.97 12.29 7.82
N LYS A 376 -13.21 11.89 8.14
CA LYS A 376 -13.96 12.48 9.27
C LYS A 376 -13.18 12.34 10.58
N LYS A 377 -12.72 11.12 10.90
CA LYS A 377 -11.94 10.87 12.12
C LYS A 377 -10.54 11.47 12.06
N LEU A 378 -9.92 11.51 10.89
CA LEU A 378 -8.61 12.14 10.71
C LEU A 378 -8.67 13.65 10.92
N ARG A 379 -9.68 14.35 10.36
CA ARG A 379 -9.96 15.77 10.62
C ARG A 379 -10.23 16.04 12.09
N HIS A 380 -10.97 15.14 12.75
CA HIS A 380 -11.20 15.21 14.19
C HIS A 380 -9.88 15.23 14.97
N TYR A 381 -8.92 14.35 14.65
CA TYR A 381 -7.60 14.38 15.30
C TYR A 381 -6.71 15.54 14.87
N ALA A 382 -6.78 15.93 13.60
CA ALA A 382 -5.98 17.00 13.02
C ALA A 382 -6.44 18.41 13.45
N GLY A 383 -7.70 18.58 13.84
CA GLY A 383 -8.28 19.89 14.06
C GLY A 383 -8.20 20.71 12.76
N ASP A 384 -7.58 21.90 12.85
CA ASP A 384 -7.38 22.81 11.72
C ASP A 384 -6.12 22.49 10.89
N VAL A 385 -5.35 21.46 11.25
CA VAL A 385 -4.13 21.09 10.50
C VAL A 385 -4.53 20.57 9.11
N PRO A 386 -3.97 21.12 8.01
CA PRO A 386 -4.28 20.69 6.65
C PRO A 386 -4.02 19.20 6.41
N LEU A 387 -4.96 18.56 5.72
CA LEU A 387 -4.85 17.18 5.25
C LEU A 387 -4.43 17.17 3.78
N LEU A 388 -3.26 16.61 3.49
CA LEU A 388 -2.67 16.58 2.16
C LEU A 388 -2.65 15.16 1.62
N SER A 389 -3.32 14.93 0.47
CA SER A 389 -3.24 13.65 -0.21
C SER A 389 -1.84 13.42 -0.76
N ALA A 390 -1.30 12.23 -0.50
CA ALA A 390 -0.10 11.72 -1.13
C ALA A 390 -0.31 11.36 -2.60
N ASP A 391 0.79 11.07 -3.28
CA ASP A 391 0.88 10.77 -4.71
C ASP A 391 0.15 9.47 -5.10
N TYR A 392 -0.07 9.31 -6.40
CA TYR A 392 -0.82 8.19 -6.96
C TYR A 392 0.10 7.14 -7.60
N GLY A 393 0.01 5.91 -7.09
CA GLY A 393 0.75 4.76 -7.60
C GLY A 393 0.27 3.42 -7.06
N SER A 394 0.93 2.36 -7.52
CA SER A 394 0.64 0.96 -7.22
C SER A 394 1.93 0.15 -7.09
N SER A 395 1.83 -1.13 -6.72
CA SER A 395 3.01 -2.02 -6.72
C SER A 395 3.54 -2.28 -8.14
N GLU A 396 2.67 -2.13 -9.14
CA GLU A 396 2.92 -2.25 -10.58
C GLU A 396 3.64 -1.03 -11.17
N GLY A 397 3.62 0.10 -10.46
CA GLY A 397 4.28 1.34 -10.87
C GLY A 397 3.56 2.57 -10.35
N TRP A 398 4.29 3.68 -10.29
CA TRP A 398 3.71 4.99 -10.00
C TRP A 398 3.12 5.64 -11.24
N ILE A 399 2.21 6.60 -11.03
CA ILE A 399 1.44 7.23 -12.11
C ILE A 399 1.58 8.75 -12.06
N GLY A 400 1.22 9.38 -10.94
CA GLY A 400 1.15 10.84 -10.87
C GLY A 400 1.46 11.42 -9.51
N ALA A 401 1.95 12.66 -9.51
CA ALA A 401 2.23 13.43 -8.31
C ALA A 401 1.09 14.39 -7.99
N ASN A 402 0.86 14.65 -6.69
CA ASN A 402 -0.04 15.72 -6.29
C ASN A 402 0.68 17.06 -6.38
N ILE A 403 0.40 17.83 -7.44
CA ILE A 403 0.95 19.18 -7.66
C ILE A 403 0.07 20.29 -7.08
N ASN A 404 -1.14 19.94 -6.62
CA ASN A 404 -2.14 20.83 -6.06
C ASN A 404 -2.41 20.51 -4.57
N PRO A 405 -1.39 20.61 -3.68
CA PRO A 405 -1.46 20.13 -2.30
C PRO A 405 -2.48 20.89 -1.43
N LYS A 406 -2.98 22.04 -1.89
CA LYS A 406 -4.03 22.81 -1.18
C LYS A 406 -5.43 22.26 -1.39
N LEU A 407 -5.64 21.42 -2.41
CA LEU A 407 -6.95 20.83 -2.64
C LEU A 407 -7.31 19.92 -1.46
N PRO A 408 -8.57 19.98 -1.00
CA PRO A 408 -9.03 19.04 0.02
C PRO A 408 -8.94 17.60 -0.53
N PRO A 409 -8.77 16.59 0.32
CA PRO A 409 -8.57 15.22 -0.12
C PRO A 409 -9.64 14.68 -1.09
N GLU A 410 -10.90 15.09 -0.93
CA GLU A 410 -12.03 14.69 -1.79
C GLU A 410 -11.92 15.23 -3.23
N LEU A 411 -11.17 16.31 -3.42
CA LEU A 411 -10.91 16.96 -4.70
C LEU A 411 -9.46 16.77 -5.15
N ALA A 412 -8.69 15.89 -4.48
CA ALA A 412 -7.30 15.67 -4.82
C ALA A 412 -7.15 15.17 -6.26
N THR A 413 -6.22 15.77 -6.97
CA THR A 413 -5.85 15.42 -8.34
C THR A 413 -4.37 15.04 -8.41
N TYR A 414 -4.02 14.20 -9.38
CA TYR A 414 -2.67 13.70 -9.57
C TYR A 414 -2.25 13.92 -11.02
N ALA A 415 -1.27 14.79 -11.24
CA ALA A 415 -0.72 15.04 -12.56
C ALA A 415 0.23 13.89 -12.95
N VAL A 416 -0.03 13.26 -14.10
CA VAL A 416 0.78 12.14 -14.59
C VAL A 416 2.19 12.63 -14.93
N LEU A 417 3.23 11.93 -14.49
CA LEU A 417 4.59 12.18 -14.96
C LEU A 417 4.82 11.36 -16.25
N PRO A 418 4.94 11.99 -17.42
CA PRO A 418 4.92 11.26 -18.69
C PRO A 418 6.18 10.44 -18.97
N ASN A 419 7.24 10.54 -18.16
CA ASN A 419 8.52 9.86 -18.38
C ASN A 419 8.72 8.59 -17.55
N ILE A 420 7.81 8.27 -16.63
CA ILE A 420 7.99 7.15 -15.68
C ILE A 420 7.47 5.81 -16.22
N GLY A 421 6.67 5.87 -17.28
CA GLY A 421 6.01 4.73 -17.92
C GLY A 421 5.20 5.23 -19.11
N TYR A 422 4.79 4.32 -19.98
CA TYR A 422 3.87 4.62 -21.09
C TYR A 422 2.45 4.26 -20.68
N PHE A 423 1.53 5.22 -20.81
CA PHE A 423 0.17 5.16 -20.29
C PHE A 423 -0.85 5.23 -21.42
N GLU A 424 -1.79 4.29 -21.40
CA GLU A 424 -2.97 4.28 -22.26
C GLU A 424 -4.23 4.23 -21.38
N PHE A 425 -5.37 4.61 -21.94
CA PHE A 425 -6.63 4.78 -21.20
C PHE A 425 -7.79 4.13 -21.96
N ILE A 426 -8.53 3.23 -21.30
CA ILE A 426 -9.74 2.60 -21.89
C ILE A 426 -10.96 3.44 -21.50
N PRO A 427 -11.68 4.07 -22.44
CA PRO A 427 -12.91 4.81 -22.13
C PRO A 427 -13.99 3.90 -21.54
N LEU A 428 -14.60 4.30 -20.41
CA LEU A 428 -15.65 3.51 -19.75
C LEU A 428 -17.07 3.85 -20.18
N ARG A 429 -17.29 5.04 -20.75
CA ARG A 429 -18.54 5.39 -21.44
C ARG A 429 -18.30 5.32 -22.94
N GLY A 430 -19.12 4.55 -23.65
CA GLY A 430 -19.24 4.69 -25.10
C GLY A 430 -19.65 6.12 -25.41
N SER A 431 -19.07 6.73 -26.43
CA SER A 431 -19.45 8.07 -26.83
C SER A 431 -20.96 8.10 -27.09
N ALA A 432 -21.68 9.06 -26.50
CA ALA A 432 -23.14 9.20 -26.67
C ALA A 432 -23.55 9.52 -28.14
N GLU A 433 -22.59 9.57 -29.06
CA GLU A 433 -22.79 9.82 -30.49
C GLU A 433 -22.79 8.52 -31.34
N GLU A 434 -22.30 7.39 -30.82
CA GLU A 434 -22.30 6.10 -31.55
C GLU A 434 -23.57 5.26 -31.33
N ASP A 435 -24.45 5.66 -30.40
CA ASP A 435 -25.69 4.93 -30.04
C ASP A 435 -26.83 5.00 -31.09
N ARG A 436 -26.56 5.44 -32.33
CA ARG A 436 -27.58 5.51 -33.40
C ARG A 436 -27.42 4.54 -34.56
N GLN A 437 -26.39 3.72 -34.61
CA GLN A 437 -26.37 2.60 -35.56
C GLN A 437 -25.71 1.36 -34.93
N ASP A 438 -26.40 0.24 -35.08
CA ASP A 438 -25.94 -1.14 -34.83
C ASP A 438 -26.02 -1.68 -33.39
N LYS A 439 -27.26 -1.79 -32.90
CA LYS A 439 -27.64 -2.89 -32.00
C LYS A 439 -27.64 -4.21 -32.78
N ILE A 440 -26.58 -5.01 -32.67
CA ILE A 440 -26.58 -6.49 -32.63
C ILE A 440 -25.17 -6.98 -32.24
N GLN A 441 -25.08 -7.60 -31.05
CA GLN A 441 -24.06 -8.55 -30.57
C GLN A 441 -22.58 -8.15 -30.39
N SER A 442 -22.12 -8.43 -29.16
CA SER A 442 -20.75 -8.57 -28.65
C SER A 442 -20.01 -7.30 -28.19
N SER A 443 -19.76 -7.25 -26.87
CA SER A 443 -18.47 -6.96 -26.23
C SER A 443 -17.32 -6.36 -27.05
N PHE A 444 -17.49 -5.22 -27.72
CA PHE A 444 -16.36 -4.41 -28.16
C PHE A 444 -15.93 -3.51 -27.00
N GLU A 445 -14.84 -3.89 -26.31
CA GLU A 445 -14.15 -2.95 -25.41
C GLU A 445 -13.65 -1.76 -26.24
N SER A 446 -13.92 -0.54 -25.78
CA SER A 446 -13.47 0.70 -26.42
C SER A 446 -11.97 0.67 -26.66
N LYS A 447 -11.52 1.13 -27.84
CA LYS A 447 -10.09 1.21 -28.17
C LYS A 447 -9.36 2.12 -27.16
N PRO A 448 -8.22 1.70 -26.59
CA PRO A 448 -7.43 2.57 -25.73
C PRO A 448 -6.97 3.84 -26.45
N VAL A 449 -6.93 4.95 -25.71
CA VAL A 449 -6.41 6.25 -26.16
C VAL A 449 -5.13 6.61 -25.42
N GLY A 450 -4.28 7.44 -26.03
CA GLY A 450 -3.02 7.89 -25.44
C GLY A 450 -3.21 8.91 -24.31
N LEU A 451 -2.14 9.17 -23.54
CA LEU A 451 -2.15 10.07 -22.38
C LEU A 451 -2.76 11.45 -22.64
N THR A 452 -2.51 12.05 -23.80
CA THR A 452 -2.96 13.40 -24.14
C THR A 452 -4.29 13.43 -24.92
N GLU A 453 -4.87 12.26 -25.20
CA GLU A 453 -6.10 12.12 -25.99
C GLU A 453 -7.35 11.95 -25.12
N VAL A 454 -7.16 11.84 -23.80
CA VAL A 454 -8.23 11.74 -22.82
C VAL A 454 -9.04 13.05 -22.74
N LYS A 455 -10.32 12.95 -22.37
CA LYS A 455 -11.23 14.10 -22.31
C LYS A 455 -11.58 14.44 -20.87
N ILE A 456 -11.61 15.75 -20.57
CA ILE A 456 -12.00 16.26 -19.25
C ILE A 456 -13.41 15.78 -18.90
N GLY A 457 -13.58 15.31 -17.67
CA GLY A 457 -14.85 14.83 -17.13
C GLY A 457 -15.18 13.38 -17.46
N GLU A 458 -14.48 12.75 -18.41
CA GLU A 458 -14.66 11.34 -18.75
C GLU A 458 -13.87 10.41 -17.82
N GLU A 459 -14.35 9.17 -17.71
CA GLU A 459 -13.79 8.11 -16.87
C GLU A 459 -13.11 7.03 -17.72
N TYR A 460 -11.94 6.60 -17.27
CA TYR A 460 -11.07 5.67 -17.98
C TYR A 460 -10.49 4.62 -17.04
N GLU A 461 -10.26 3.42 -17.57
CA GLU A 461 -9.38 2.44 -16.94
C GLU A 461 -7.93 2.66 -17.40
N ILE A 462 -6.99 2.66 -16.45
CA ILE A 462 -5.56 2.86 -16.75
C ILE A 462 -4.90 1.57 -17.25
N ILE A 463 -4.16 1.72 -18.34
CA ILE A 463 -3.21 0.73 -18.86
C ILE A 463 -1.80 1.28 -18.67
N VAL A 464 -0.91 0.45 -18.13
CA VAL A 464 0.50 0.81 -17.90
C VAL A 464 1.45 -0.10 -18.68
N THR A 465 2.46 0.54 -19.25
CA THR A 465 3.67 -0.11 -19.75
C THR A 465 4.87 0.46 -19.02
N ASN A 466 5.71 -0.39 -18.42
CA ASN A 466 6.80 0.04 -17.56
C ASN A 466 8.15 -0.61 -17.91
N PHE A 467 9.21 -0.11 -17.27
CA PHE A 467 10.58 -0.59 -17.47
C PHE A 467 10.85 -1.99 -16.91
N ALA A 468 9.97 -2.54 -16.07
CA ALA A 468 10.14 -3.86 -15.45
C ALA A 468 9.41 -4.98 -16.21
N GLY A 469 8.87 -4.68 -17.39
CA GLY A 469 8.30 -5.67 -18.30
C GLY A 469 6.80 -5.93 -18.09
N LEU A 470 6.08 -4.98 -17.49
CA LEU A 470 4.63 -4.90 -17.66
C LEU A 470 4.38 -4.17 -18.98
N TYR A 471 3.67 -4.81 -19.91
CA TYR A 471 3.37 -4.26 -21.24
C TYR A 471 1.87 -4.25 -21.44
N ARG A 472 1.30 -3.09 -21.76
CA ARG A 472 -0.15 -2.87 -21.89
C ARG A 472 -0.96 -3.56 -20.79
N TYR A 473 -0.47 -3.44 -19.56
CA TYR A 473 -1.01 -4.10 -18.38
C TYR A 473 -2.21 -3.31 -17.87
N ARG A 474 -3.36 -3.98 -17.76
CA ARG A 474 -4.59 -3.41 -17.16
C ARG A 474 -4.43 -3.31 -15.66
N LEU A 475 -4.31 -2.07 -15.17
CA LEU A 475 -4.17 -1.83 -13.74
C LEU A 475 -5.47 -2.12 -12.98
N GLY A 476 -6.61 -1.95 -13.66
CA GLY A 476 -7.94 -2.10 -13.07
C GLY A 476 -8.36 -0.93 -12.18
N ASP A 477 -7.56 0.14 -12.15
CA ASP A 477 -7.91 1.41 -11.52
C ASP A 477 -8.73 2.26 -12.52
N VAL A 478 -9.82 2.84 -12.03
CA VAL A 478 -10.67 3.77 -12.75
C VAL A 478 -10.38 5.18 -12.29
N VAL A 479 -10.14 6.08 -13.24
CA VAL A 479 -9.85 7.49 -12.99
C VAL A 479 -10.73 8.38 -13.83
N LYS A 480 -11.06 9.56 -13.29
CA LYS A 480 -11.72 10.65 -14.00
C LYS A 480 -10.69 11.71 -14.34
N ILE A 481 -10.77 12.27 -15.55
CA ILE A 481 -9.91 13.39 -15.93
C ILE A 481 -10.47 14.67 -15.32
N ALA A 482 -9.79 15.23 -14.32
CA ALA A 482 -10.22 16.46 -13.66
C ALA A 482 -9.85 17.70 -14.46
N GLY A 483 -8.73 17.65 -15.18
CA GLY A 483 -8.18 18.77 -15.94
C GLY A 483 -6.84 18.39 -16.57
N PHE A 484 -6.08 19.42 -16.94
CA PHE A 484 -4.74 19.27 -17.50
C PHE A 484 -3.79 20.30 -16.86
N HIS A 485 -2.58 19.84 -16.52
CA HIS A 485 -1.45 20.71 -16.23
C HIS A 485 -0.55 20.73 -17.45
N ASN A 486 -0.44 21.87 -18.12
CA ASN A 486 0.11 21.96 -19.47
C ASN A 486 -0.58 20.94 -20.40
N MET A 487 0.15 19.95 -20.93
CA MET A 487 -0.41 18.87 -21.76
C MET A 487 -0.56 17.53 -21.03
N THR A 488 -0.18 17.43 -19.74
CA THR A 488 -0.37 16.18 -18.98
C THR A 488 -1.73 16.20 -18.25
N PRO A 489 -2.51 15.10 -18.26
CA PRO A 489 -3.79 15.07 -17.56
C PRO A 489 -3.61 15.03 -16.04
N GLU A 490 -4.53 15.68 -15.35
CA GLU A 490 -4.74 15.57 -13.91
C GLU A 490 -5.83 14.54 -13.62
N LEU A 491 -5.45 13.46 -12.95
CA LEU A 491 -6.31 12.33 -12.67
C LEU A 491 -6.96 12.47 -11.29
N GLN A 492 -8.26 12.22 -11.20
CA GLN A 492 -8.96 11.99 -9.94
C GLN A 492 -9.26 10.49 -9.83
N PHE A 493 -8.79 9.85 -8.76
CA PHE A 493 -9.07 8.43 -8.51
C PHE A 493 -10.56 8.22 -8.22
N VAL A 494 -11.18 7.24 -8.88
CA VAL A 494 -12.60 6.90 -8.67
C VAL A 494 -12.72 5.60 -7.87
N CYS A 495 -12.29 4.47 -8.44
CA CYS A 495 -12.37 3.18 -7.77
C CYS A 495 -11.44 2.14 -8.42
N ARG A 496 -11.44 0.92 -7.90
CA ARG A 496 -10.96 -0.26 -8.64
C ARG A 496 -12.13 -0.99 -9.29
N ARG A 497 -12.02 -1.26 -10.59
CA ARG A 497 -13.07 -1.86 -11.44
C ARG A 497 -13.63 -3.18 -10.90
N ASN A 498 -12.82 -3.97 -10.20
CA ASN A 498 -13.20 -5.28 -9.65
C ASN A 498 -13.87 -5.20 -8.26
N LEU A 499 -14.25 -4.02 -7.78
CA LEU A 499 -14.85 -3.80 -6.45
C LEU A 499 -16.25 -3.17 -6.53
N LEU A 500 -17.01 -3.53 -7.56
CA LEU A 500 -18.42 -3.15 -7.69
C LEU A 500 -19.31 -4.14 -6.94
N LEU A 501 -20.31 -3.64 -6.22
CA LEU A 501 -21.48 -4.40 -5.83
C LEU A 501 -22.41 -4.47 -7.05
N THR A 502 -22.67 -5.69 -7.53
CA THR A 502 -23.52 -5.97 -8.69
C THR A 502 -24.24 -7.31 -8.51
N ILE A 503 -25.56 -7.32 -8.64
CA ILE A 503 -26.38 -8.55 -8.70
C ILE A 503 -26.94 -8.77 -10.10
N ASN A 504 -27.53 -7.72 -10.68
CA ASN A 504 -28.19 -7.72 -11.98
C ASN A 504 -27.57 -6.63 -12.88
N ILE A 505 -28.32 -5.58 -13.20
CA ILE A 505 -27.85 -4.45 -14.02
C ILE A 505 -27.17 -3.35 -13.18
N ASP A 506 -27.30 -3.43 -11.86
CA ASP A 506 -26.78 -2.47 -10.88
C ASP A 506 -25.25 -2.47 -10.85
N LYS A 507 -24.65 -1.28 -10.72
CA LYS A 507 -23.19 -1.11 -10.67
C LYS A 507 -22.85 -0.10 -9.59
N ASN A 508 -22.94 -0.52 -8.32
CA ASN A 508 -22.59 0.34 -7.21
C ASN A 508 -21.10 0.24 -6.90
N THR A 509 -20.43 1.38 -6.85
CA THR A 509 -19.00 1.51 -6.54
C THR A 509 -18.75 1.51 -5.03
N GLU A 510 -17.48 1.41 -4.62
CA GLU A 510 -17.10 1.65 -3.22
C GLU A 510 -17.52 3.05 -2.73
N LYS A 511 -17.57 4.03 -3.64
CA LYS A 511 -18.01 5.39 -3.33
C LYS A 511 -19.51 5.47 -3.09
N ASP A 512 -20.32 4.76 -3.88
CA ASP A 512 -21.77 4.70 -3.68
C ASP A 512 -22.10 4.04 -2.35
N LEU A 513 -21.38 2.97 -2.00
CA LEU A 513 -21.47 2.34 -0.69
C LEU A 513 -21.07 3.31 0.44
N GLN A 514 -19.97 4.05 0.28
CA GLN A 514 -19.54 5.04 1.28
C GLN A 514 -20.61 6.11 1.51
N LEU A 515 -21.15 6.70 0.43
CA LEU A 515 -22.20 7.71 0.51
C LEU A 515 -23.47 7.16 1.19
N ALA A 516 -23.84 5.92 0.90
CA ALA A 516 -24.97 5.26 1.56
C ALA A 516 -24.72 5.07 3.06
N VAL A 517 -23.51 4.66 3.45
CA VAL A 517 -23.12 4.50 4.85
C VAL A 517 -23.11 5.85 5.58
N GLU A 518 -22.58 6.90 4.96
CA GLU A 518 -22.59 8.26 5.52
C GLU A 518 -24.01 8.76 5.77
N ALA A 519 -24.90 8.62 4.77
CA ALA A 519 -26.29 9.01 4.90
C ALA A 519 -27.01 8.27 6.05
N ALA A 520 -26.80 6.96 6.15
CA ALA A 520 -27.40 6.15 7.20
C ALA A 520 -26.75 6.39 8.58
N ALA A 521 -25.47 6.75 8.65
CA ALA A 521 -24.79 7.05 9.90
C ALA A 521 -25.33 8.32 10.58
N GLU A 522 -25.92 9.25 9.83
CA GLU A 522 -26.59 10.43 10.42
C GLU A 522 -27.81 10.04 11.29
N VAL A 523 -28.43 8.87 11.04
CA VAL A 523 -29.49 8.32 11.91
C VAL A 523 -28.94 7.93 13.29
N LEU A 524 -27.66 7.60 13.40
CA LEU A 524 -26.99 7.27 14.67
C LEU A 524 -26.57 8.51 15.48
N ALA A 525 -26.53 9.70 14.85
CA ALA A 525 -26.01 10.91 15.48
C ALA A 525 -26.71 11.30 16.79
N PRO A 526 -28.06 11.19 16.93
CA PRO A 526 -28.75 11.48 18.19
C PRO A 526 -28.34 10.57 19.36
N GLU A 527 -27.98 9.31 19.06
CA GLU A 527 -27.53 8.31 20.04
C GLU A 527 -26.05 8.48 20.43
N LYS A 528 -25.34 9.44 19.82
CA LYS A 528 -23.88 9.62 19.98
C LYS A 528 -23.09 8.35 19.66
N VAL A 529 -23.61 7.53 18.75
CA VAL A 529 -22.95 6.33 18.24
C VAL A 529 -22.36 6.65 16.87
N GLU A 530 -21.16 6.13 16.61
CA GLU A 530 -20.43 6.31 15.36
C GLU A 530 -20.20 4.95 14.70
N VAL A 531 -20.22 4.92 13.37
CA VAL A 531 -19.71 3.78 12.60
C VAL A 531 -18.18 3.80 12.68
N ILE A 532 -17.60 2.77 13.31
CA ILE A 532 -16.15 2.60 13.47
C ILE A 532 -15.51 2.19 12.15
N ASP A 533 -16.09 1.19 11.49
CA ASP A 533 -15.71 0.69 10.17
C ASP A 533 -16.85 -0.14 9.56
N PHE A 534 -16.78 -0.42 8.25
CA PHE A 534 -17.80 -1.18 7.54
C PHE A 534 -17.24 -1.97 6.35
N THR A 535 -18.00 -2.96 5.89
CA THR A 535 -17.73 -3.66 4.63
C THR A 535 -19.04 -4.17 4.04
N SER A 536 -19.00 -4.74 2.86
CA SER A 536 -20.16 -5.27 2.17
C SER A 536 -19.87 -6.60 1.48
N GLN A 537 -20.93 -7.31 1.13
CA GLN A 537 -20.90 -8.53 0.35
C GLN A 537 -22.15 -8.57 -0.53
N VAL A 538 -22.02 -9.15 -1.73
CA VAL A 538 -23.18 -9.60 -2.50
C VAL A 538 -23.51 -11.04 -2.10
N ASP A 539 -24.67 -11.25 -1.46
CA ASP A 539 -25.16 -12.58 -1.14
C ASP A 539 -26.07 -13.10 -2.27
N LYS A 540 -25.62 -14.17 -2.92
CA LYS A 540 -26.35 -14.88 -3.99
C LYS A 540 -26.87 -16.25 -3.52
N SER A 541 -26.78 -16.56 -2.23
CA SER A 541 -27.33 -17.79 -1.66
C SER A 541 -28.85 -17.77 -1.56
N THR A 542 -29.44 -16.56 -1.61
CA THR A 542 -30.88 -16.30 -1.64
C THR A 542 -31.33 -15.92 -3.05
N ASP A 543 -32.62 -16.12 -3.34
CA ASP A 543 -33.25 -15.72 -4.59
C ASP A 543 -34.50 -14.86 -4.29
N PRO A 544 -34.52 -13.58 -4.69
CA PRO A 544 -33.44 -12.85 -5.33
C PRO A 544 -32.25 -12.61 -4.38
N GLY A 545 -31.03 -12.60 -4.93
CA GLY A 545 -29.83 -12.22 -4.18
C GLY A 545 -29.93 -10.79 -3.67
N HIS A 546 -29.16 -10.44 -2.64
CA HIS A 546 -29.24 -9.13 -1.98
C HIS A 546 -27.87 -8.61 -1.50
N TYR A 547 -27.82 -7.33 -1.16
CA TYR A 547 -26.62 -6.71 -0.59
C TYR A 547 -26.61 -6.93 0.92
N VAL A 548 -25.46 -7.34 1.46
CA VAL A 548 -25.21 -7.42 2.89
C VAL A 548 -24.18 -6.36 3.25
N ILE A 549 -24.50 -5.49 4.21
CA ILE A 549 -23.60 -4.48 4.75
C ILE A 549 -23.29 -4.82 6.20
N PHE A 550 -22.00 -4.86 6.55
CA PHE A 550 -21.54 -5.13 7.90
C PHE A 550 -21.04 -3.84 8.55
N TRP A 551 -21.56 -3.50 9.72
CA TRP A 551 -21.15 -2.32 10.49
C TRP A 551 -20.57 -2.70 11.84
N GLU A 552 -19.38 -2.18 12.15
CA GLU A 552 -18.88 -2.09 13.53
C GLU A 552 -19.16 -0.68 14.05
N ILE A 553 -19.85 -0.57 15.18
CA ILE A 553 -20.29 0.70 15.77
C ILE A 553 -19.69 0.92 17.17
N SER A 554 -19.59 2.18 17.61
CA SER A 554 -18.94 2.56 18.88
C SER A 554 -19.75 2.27 20.14
N GLY A 555 -21.06 2.02 20.00
CA GLY A 555 -21.98 1.75 21.09
C GLY A 555 -23.11 0.81 20.67
N GLU A 556 -24.13 0.70 21.51
CA GLU A 556 -25.33 -0.08 21.21
C GLU A 556 -26.47 0.83 20.77
N VAL A 557 -27.30 0.33 19.87
CA VAL A 557 -28.51 1.03 19.41
C VAL A 557 -29.74 0.14 19.50
N SER A 558 -30.90 0.78 19.63
CA SER A 558 -32.19 0.09 19.63
C SER A 558 -32.47 -0.59 18.28
N VAL A 559 -33.41 -1.53 18.28
CA VAL A 559 -33.80 -2.27 17.06
C VAL A 559 -34.45 -1.34 16.04
N GLU A 560 -35.17 -0.33 16.51
CA GLU A 560 -35.85 0.67 15.68
C GLU A 560 -34.83 1.54 14.95
N VAL A 561 -33.79 2.00 15.66
CA VAL A 561 -32.72 2.82 15.08
C VAL A 561 -31.90 2.02 14.06
N SER A 562 -31.51 0.78 14.39
CA SER A 562 -30.76 -0.05 13.44
C SER A 562 -31.60 -0.46 12.23
N SER A 563 -32.91 -0.68 12.41
CA SER A 563 -33.84 -0.91 11.29
C SER A 563 -33.94 0.32 10.39
N GLU A 564 -34.01 1.53 10.94
CA GLU A 564 -34.06 2.73 10.12
C GLU A 564 -32.72 3.03 9.44
N CYS A 565 -31.58 2.70 10.07
CA CYS A 565 -30.28 2.73 9.39
C CYS A 565 -30.28 1.79 8.17
N CYS A 566 -30.82 0.58 8.30
CA CYS A 566 -30.94 -0.38 7.20
C CYS A 566 -31.83 0.16 6.06
N ASN A 567 -32.98 0.73 6.41
CA ASN A 567 -33.86 1.38 5.44
C ASN A 567 -33.17 2.56 4.74
N CYS A 568 -32.44 3.38 5.49
CA CYS A 568 -31.70 4.52 4.95
C CYS A 568 -30.59 4.07 4.00
N LEU A 569 -29.85 3.00 4.34
CA LEU A 569 -28.85 2.38 3.45
C LEU A 569 -29.47 1.99 2.11
N ASP A 570 -30.58 1.24 2.12
CA ASP A 570 -31.27 0.78 0.91
C ASP A 570 -31.74 1.96 0.04
N ARG A 571 -32.28 3.03 0.65
CA ARG A 571 -32.74 4.23 -0.07
C ARG A 571 -31.59 5.08 -0.65
N SER A 572 -30.39 4.99 -0.07
CA SER A 572 -29.27 5.90 -0.40
C SER A 572 -28.48 5.46 -1.63
N PHE A 573 -28.68 4.24 -2.13
CA PHE A 573 -28.14 3.84 -3.42
C PHE A 573 -28.92 4.51 -4.56
N VAL A 574 -28.28 5.50 -5.20
CA VAL A 574 -28.89 6.33 -6.26
C VAL A 574 -28.79 5.72 -7.66
N ASP A 575 -28.06 4.61 -7.83
CA ASP A 575 -27.95 3.93 -9.11
C ASP A 575 -29.33 3.50 -9.62
N ALA A 576 -29.66 3.91 -10.85
CA ALA A 576 -30.94 3.60 -11.46
C ALA A 576 -31.15 2.09 -11.63
N GLY A 577 -30.07 1.34 -11.87
CA GLY A 577 -30.09 -0.12 -11.96
C GLY A 577 -30.50 -0.76 -10.64
N TYR A 578 -29.92 -0.32 -9.52
CA TYR A 578 -30.26 -0.77 -8.17
C TYR A 578 -31.71 -0.43 -7.81
N ILE A 579 -32.12 0.84 -7.94
CA ILE A 579 -33.47 1.30 -7.59
C ILE A 579 -34.53 0.53 -8.37
N SER A 580 -34.34 0.40 -9.69
CA SER A 580 -35.27 -0.34 -10.55
C SER A 580 -35.36 -1.81 -10.12
N SER A 581 -34.20 -2.46 -9.91
CA SER A 581 -34.12 -3.87 -9.53
C SER A 581 -34.72 -4.17 -8.15
N ARG A 582 -34.56 -3.26 -7.18
CA ARG A 582 -35.21 -3.35 -5.86
C ARG A 582 -36.73 -3.22 -5.96
N LYS A 583 -37.24 -2.27 -6.75
CA LYS A 583 -38.69 -2.05 -6.95
C LYS A 583 -39.40 -3.21 -7.65
N VAL A 584 -38.72 -3.89 -8.58
CA VAL A 584 -39.28 -5.06 -9.28
C VAL A 584 -38.92 -6.39 -8.60
N ASN A 585 -38.32 -6.34 -7.41
CA ASN A 585 -37.89 -7.49 -6.62
C ASN A 585 -36.95 -8.46 -7.37
N SER A 586 -36.12 -7.95 -8.27
CA SER A 586 -35.01 -8.72 -8.88
C SER A 586 -33.72 -8.64 -8.05
N ILE A 587 -33.67 -7.73 -7.06
CA ILE A 587 -32.69 -7.69 -5.97
C ILE A 587 -33.48 -7.71 -4.67
N GLY A 588 -33.13 -8.62 -3.77
CA GLY A 588 -33.76 -8.76 -2.47
C GLY A 588 -33.49 -7.58 -1.53
N PRO A 589 -34.19 -7.51 -0.39
CA PRO A 589 -33.99 -6.43 0.58
C PRO A 589 -32.56 -6.40 1.10
N LEU A 590 -31.98 -5.20 1.15
CA LEU A 590 -30.66 -4.98 1.73
C LEU A 590 -30.64 -5.47 3.18
N GLU A 591 -29.58 -6.18 3.56
CA GLU A 591 -29.38 -6.67 4.92
C GLU A 591 -28.27 -5.86 5.61
N LEU A 592 -28.57 -5.25 6.76
CA LEU A 592 -27.60 -4.64 7.65
C LEU A 592 -27.28 -5.60 8.80
N LYS A 593 -26.02 -6.03 8.89
CA LYS A 593 -25.49 -6.85 9.97
C LYS A 593 -24.61 -6.01 10.89
N LEU A 594 -25.00 -5.84 12.14
CA LEU A 594 -24.17 -5.22 13.18
C LEU A 594 -23.20 -6.25 13.74
N VAL A 595 -21.90 -5.96 13.70
CA VAL A 595 -20.84 -6.85 14.22
C VAL A 595 -20.26 -6.35 15.54
N ARG A 596 -19.71 -7.26 16.34
CA ARG A 596 -19.07 -6.93 17.62
C ARG A 596 -17.91 -5.96 17.43
N ARG A 597 -17.68 -5.08 18.40
CA ARG A 597 -16.48 -4.24 18.45
C ARG A 597 -15.21 -5.09 18.41
N GLY A 598 -14.22 -4.66 17.62
CA GLY A 598 -13.00 -5.41 17.35
C GLY A 598 -13.12 -6.46 16.24
N THR A 599 -14.21 -6.51 15.48
CA THR A 599 -14.34 -7.41 14.32
C THR A 599 -13.39 -7.00 13.22
N PHE A 600 -13.31 -5.70 12.89
CA PHE A 600 -12.37 -5.21 11.88
C PHE A 600 -10.92 -5.30 12.37
N GLN A 601 -10.68 -5.24 13.69
CA GLN A 601 -9.38 -5.57 14.26
C GLN A 601 -8.98 -7.02 13.97
N LYS A 602 -9.90 -7.99 14.15
CA LYS A 602 -9.63 -9.40 13.81
C LYS A 602 -9.35 -9.59 12.31
N ILE A 603 -10.03 -8.84 11.44
CA ILE A 603 -9.76 -8.85 10.00
C ILE A 603 -8.35 -8.31 9.74
N LEU A 604 -7.98 -7.18 10.34
CA LEU A 604 -6.64 -6.63 10.25
C LEU A 604 -5.58 -7.64 10.74
N ASP A 605 -5.77 -8.22 11.92
CA ASP A 605 -4.87 -9.23 12.51
C ASP A 605 -4.74 -10.45 11.61
N HIS A 606 -5.82 -10.89 10.95
CA HIS A 606 -5.77 -11.96 9.96
C HIS A 606 -4.87 -11.61 8.78
N TYR A 607 -5.01 -10.42 8.19
CA TYR A 607 -4.16 -9.97 7.09
C TYR A 607 -2.69 -9.82 7.51
N LEU A 608 -2.43 -9.31 8.72
CA LEU A 608 -1.07 -9.26 9.27
C LEU A 608 -0.50 -10.68 9.50
N GLY A 609 -1.32 -11.62 9.97
CA GLY A 609 -0.95 -13.00 10.22
C GLY A 609 -0.55 -13.79 8.98
N ILE A 610 -1.11 -13.47 7.81
CA ILE A 610 -0.74 -14.07 6.51
C ILE A 610 0.40 -13.34 5.80
N GLY A 611 1.11 -12.44 6.49
CA GLY A 611 2.27 -11.72 5.95
C GLY A 611 1.94 -10.37 5.30
N GLY A 612 0.74 -9.82 5.53
CA GLY A 612 0.41 -8.44 5.19
C GLY A 612 1.17 -7.43 6.04
N VAL A 613 1.23 -6.18 5.57
CA VAL A 613 1.90 -5.07 6.26
C VAL A 613 0.87 -3.98 6.49
N LEU A 614 0.87 -3.36 7.68
CA LEU A 614 -0.10 -2.30 7.98
C LEU A 614 0.03 -1.11 7.01
N SER A 615 1.25 -0.74 6.62
CA SER A 615 1.49 0.32 5.63
C SER A 615 0.84 0.03 4.27
N GLN A 616 0.42 -1.19 4.00
CA GLN A 616 -0.28 -1.60 2.79
C GLN A 616 -1.75 -2.03 3.01
N TYR A 617 -2.20 -2.06 4.26
CA TYR A 617 -3.52 -2.56 4.62
C TYR A 617 -4.62 -1.59 4.20
N LYS A 618 -5.67 -2.16 3.62
CA LYS A 618 -6.93 -1.48 3.33
C LYS A 618 -8.06 -2.42 3.70
N THR A 619 -9.00 -1.97 4.51
CA THR A 619 -10.24 -2.70 4.75
C THR A 619 -10.94 -2.91 3.40
N PRO A 620 -11.21 -4.16 2.97
CA PRO A 620 -11.96 -4.39 1.74
C PRO A 620 -13.37 -3.86 1.91
N ARG A 621 -13.82 -2.94 1.05
CA ARG A 621 -15.18 -2.38 1.15
C ARG A 621 -16.23 -3.31 0.55
N CYS A 622 -15.83 -4.18 -0.36
CA CYS A 622 -16.60 -5.32 -0.86
C CYS A 622 -15.78 -6.60 -0.72
N VAL A 623 -16.30 -7.58 0.03
CA VAL A 623 -15.66 -8.89 0.23
C VAL A 623 -16.11 -9.84 -0.87
N ASN A 624 -15.13 -10.41 -1.58
CA ASN A 624 -15.40 -11.43 -2.59
C ASN A 624 -15.99 -12.69 -1.91
N PRO A 625 -17.02 -13.33 -2.49
CA PRO A 625 -17.56 -14.60 -1.98
C PRO A 625 -16.52 -15.70 -1.74
N ASN A 626 -15.39 -15.66 -2.46
CA ASN A 626 -14.29 -16.62 -2.31
C ASN A 626 -13.38 -16.34 -1.10
N ASN A 627 -13.52 -15.19 -0.43
CA ASN A 627 -12.72 -14.85 0.76
C ASN A 627 -13.34 -15.43 2.04
N ASN A 628 -13.33 -16.75 2.13
CA ASN A 628 -14.01 -17.51 3.18
C ASN A 628 -13.58 -17.11 4.61
N MET A 629 -12.31 -16.78 4.82
CA MET A 629 -11.82 -16.43 6.17
C MET A 629 -12.37 -15.09 6.66
N VAL A 630 -12.34 -14.06 5.80
CA VAL A 630 -12.92 -12.74 6.16
C VAL A 630 -14.41 -12.85 6.38
N LEU A 631 -15.13 -13.58 5.51
CA LEU A 631 -16.56 -13.85 5.70
C LEU A 631 -16.82 -14.59 7.00
N GLN A 632 -16.04 -15.62 7.33
CA GLN A 632 -16.17 -16.34 8.60
C GLN A 632 -15.97 -15.43 9.82
N ILE A 633 -14.98 -14.53 9.79
CA ILE A 633 -14.78 -13.53 10.84
C ILE A 633 -16.02 -12.62 10.95
N LEU A 634 -16.54 -12.12 9.83
CA LEU A 634 -17.73 -11.26 9.82
C LEU A 634 -18.96 -11.98 10.39
N TYR A 635 -19.35 -13.11 9.80
CA TYR A 635 -20.55 -13.87 10.20
C TYR A 635 -20.48 -14.38 11.64
N SER A 636 -19.31 -14.81 12.13
CA SER A 636 -19.15 -15.28 13.53
C SER A 636 -19.24 -14.17 14.57
N ASN A 637 -19.12 -12.90 14.16
CA ASN A 637 -19.21 -11.74 15.05
C ASN A 637 -20.48 -10.91 14.85
N VAL A 638 -21.46 -11.38 14.06
CA VAL A 638 -22.76 -10.72 13.93
C VAL A 638 -23.51 -10.77 15.26
N VAL A 639 -24.00 -9.62 15.71
CA VAL A 639 -24.79 -9.45 16.93
C VAL A 639 -26.26 -9.26 16.61
N LYS A 640 -26.56 -8.44 15.58
CA LYS A 640 -27.92 -8.17 15.10
C LYS A 640 -27.94 -8.16 13.58
N SER A 641 -29.07 -8.53 13.00
CA SER A 641 -29.31 -8.41 11.56
C SER A 641 -30.67 -7.80 11.29
N HIS A 642 -30.75 -6.92 10.29
CA HIS A 642 -31.95 -6.21 9.89
C HIS A 642 -32.08 -6.22 8.37
N PHE A 643 -33.24 -6.61 7.85
CA PHE A 643 -33.56 -6.45 6.44
C PHE A 643 -34.32 -5.15 6.23
N SER A 644 -34.02 -4.46 5.14
CA SER A 644 -34.70 -3.23 4.76
C SER A 644 -36.15 -3.48 4.38
N THR A 645 -37.01 -2.56 4.81
CA THR A 645 -38.43 -2.46 4.48
C THR A 645 -38.73 -1.26 3.58
N ALA A 646 -37.68 -0.59 3.07
CA ALA A 646 -37.82 0.69 2.38
C ALA A 646 -38.57 0.63 1.03
N PHE A 647 -38.57 -0.53 0.36
CA PHE A 647 -39.14 -0.72 -0.97
C PHE A 647 -40.36 -1.65 -1.00
N GLY A 648 -40.93 -1.99 0.17
CA GLY A 648 -42.05 -2.92 0.30
C GLY A 648 -41.67 -4.12 1.15
#